data_AF-I3IY52-F1
#
_entry.id   AF-I3IY52-F1
#
_cell.length_a   1.000
_cell.length_b   1.000
_cell.length_c   1.000
_cell.angle_alpha   90.00
_cell.angle_beta   90.00
_cell.angle_gamma   90.00
#
_symmetry.space_group_name_H-M   'P 1'
#
loop_
_entity.id
_entity.type
_entity.pdbx_description
1 polymer ?
#
loop_
_entity_poly.entity_id
_entity_poly.type
_entity_poly.pdbx_seq_one_letter_code
_entity_poly.pdbx_strand_id
1 'polypeptide(L)'
;MTIKCEDIFKTSSERDGPIRTVLTNGVAGIGKTVLTQKYTLDWAEDKANQDIQFIFPFTFRELNVLKEKKFSLMKLLHHFFSETKGTTYNYDKPQVVFIFDGLDECRLPLDFEKNKTLTNVRKSTSLDVLLTNLISGKLLPSARLWITTRPAAANQIPPEYVHMVTEVRGFTDPQKEEYFRKRFRDERQASIVLSNIQTSRSLHIMCHIPVFCWITATVLEDVLKTREGGQLPKTLTEMYIHFLVVQAKVKKVKYDGGAETYQYWRKMTESLGKLAYDQLQKGNLIFYESDLTECGIDIRAASVYSGVFTQIFKEERGLYQDKLFCFVHLSVQEFLAALHVHLTFIKSGVNLLSDAQSKSKLSELLFKDNAATKFYQSAVDKALQSPNGHLDLFLRFLLGLSLETNQSLLQGLPRQQDSCSKPKQKTIQYIKKMITKVSSQRSINLFYCLNELNDSSLVEEIQKSLRSGRLSTNELSPAHWSALIFILLSSEENFNVFDLKKYSASEEALLRLLPVVKTSSTALLSDCKLTDRSCLFLANIFNSPLCNLIELDLSNNNLQDSGVISLCAGLQNPNCQLKTLRLDQNSLTNACCQDLSSVLSTQSSLRTLSLNYNKLQDSAVKLLSDGLSSPQSKLQILRLEKNYLTNVSCQILSSVLSTQSSSLQTLSLNYNLLQDSGVKLLSVGLSSPQCKLQILRLSFCDLSSESCGFLASVFSNQPSSLRELDMSNNRLWDSGVKQLCVGLQSRFCRLETLSLRFCGLTEKSCEFLGSLLSSKSCHLKVVNLSDNKLLDSGVMRLSAELQSPDCQMKSLSLSSCWIGEKGCTSLASALTSNPFSLKELDLSYNHPGDLGAKLLSAKLNDPQCSLETLRMDYSGAERLKLSVKKFACSLTLDPDTAHRNLALSADKKAVLGSKRPILQSRWELFPSSPEIYFKWEQVLCTQGLTAGLSYWEVKWKGTVSIGVTYKAGPDKGPDESCWHGGNDRSWILLCKDNHYSAWHNYKMTEVRLSRRPAGFQKVGVLLDWPAGILSFFDVSSDTRIHLHSFFCRFTEPLYPALWFWFTLEMYKCSAALCDLQE
;
A
#
# COMPACT_ATOMS: atom_id res chain seq x y z
N MET A 1 16.11 2.35 11.22
CA MET A 1 17.16 1.31 11.34
C MET A 1 16.98 0.59 12.67
N THR A 2 16.97 -0.74 12.69
CA THR A 2 16.90 -1.53 13.94
C THR A 2 18.33 -1.77 14.42
N ILE A 3 18.60 -1.55 15.71
CA ILE A 3 19.94 -1.68 16.30
C ILE A 3 19.89 -2.81 17.34
N LYS A 4 20.93 -3.65 17.39
CA LYS A 4 21.09 -4.63 18.48
C LYS A 4 21.66 -3.94 19.71
N CYS A 5 21.27 -4.39 20.90
CA CYS A 5 21.75 -3.82 22.17
C CYS A 5 23.29 -3.77 22.26
N GLU A 6 23.97 -4.80 21.75
CA GLU A 6 25.43 -4.93 21.69
C GLU A 6 26.12 -3.90 20.76
N ASP A 7 25.37 -3.28 19.87
CA ASP A 7 25.88 -2.34 18.87
C ASP A 7 25.55 -0.88 19.25
N ILE A 8 25.05 -0.62 20.45
CA ILE A 8 24.47 0.68 20.84
C ILE A 8 25.47 1.85 20.79
N PHE A 9 26.77 1.57 20.93
CA PHE A 9 27.85 2.56 20.80
C PHE A 9 28.67 2.44 19.50
N LYS A 10 28.28 1.55 18.57
CA LYS A 10 29.00 1.34 17.30
C LYS A 10 28.49 2.31 16.23
N THR A 11 29.42 2.89 15.47
CA THR A 11 29.12 3.85 14.39
C THR A 11 28.59 3.13 13.14
N SER A 12 27.49 3.64 12.57
CA SER A 12 27.03 3.25 11.23
C SER A 12 27.93 3.88 10.16
N SER A 13 28.09 3.22 9.01
CA SER A 13 28.92 3.65 7.87
C SER A 13 28.58 5.04 7.28
N GLU A 14 27.49 5.67 7.70
CA GLU A 14 27.00 6.97 7.20
C GLU A 14 27.26 8.15 8.15
N ARG A 15 27.93 7.96 9.31
CA ARG A 15 28.19 9.06 10.27
C ARG A 15 29.68 9.34 10.48
N ASP A 16 30.03 10.62 10.44
CA ASP A 16 31.33 11.14 10.89
C ASP A 16 31.30 11.38 12.42
N GLY A 17 32.01 10.54 13.17
CA GLY A 17 32.33 10.76 14.59
C GLY A 17 31.88 9.65 15.57
N PRO A 18 32.60 9.46 16.70
CA PRO A 18 32.29 8.43 17.69
C PRO A 18 31.04 8.74 18.53
N ILE A 19 30.26 7.71 18.87
CA ILE A 19 29.05 7.86 19.71
C ILE A 19 29.46 7.83 21.19
N ARG A 20 29.36 8.98 21.87
CA ARG A 20 29.64 9.09 23.30
C ARG A 20 28.40 8.90 24.18
N THR A 21 27.35 9.67 23.90
CA THR A 21 26.13 9.70 24.74
C THR A 21 24.94 9.15 23.97
N VAL A 22 24.32 8.10 24.49
CA VAL A 22 23.08 7.50 23.98
C VAL A 22 21.94 7.81 24.94
N LEU A 23 20.85 8.38 24.43
CA LEU A 23 19.60 8.60 25.15
C LEU A 23 18.53 7.63 24.65
N THR A 24 18.09 6.71 25.50
CA THR A 24 17.08 5.71 25.17
C THR A 24 15.72 6.07 25.74
N ASN A 25 14.76 6.30 24.83
CA ASN A 25 13.38 6.61 25.13
C ASN A 25 12.52 5.33 25.13
N GLY A 26 11.45 5.35 25.91
CA GLY A 26 10.43 4.31 25.85
C GLY A 26 9.33 4.52 26.88
N VAL A 27 8.14 3.99 26.59
CA VAL A 27 6.98 4.08 27.50
C VAL A 27 7.25 3.33 28.82
N ALA A 28 6.43 3.57 29.84
CA ALA A 28 6.55 2.86 31.11
C ALA A 28 6.40 1.35 30.90
N GLY A 29 7.17 0.54 31.64
CA GLY A 29 7.07 -0.93 31.59
C GLY A 29 7.63 -1.61 30.33
N ILE A 30 8.15 -0.83 29.36
CA ILE A 30 8.66 -1.36 28.08
C ILE A 30 9.95 -2.18 28.19
N GLY A 31 10.62 -2.13 29.36
CA GLY A 31 11.83 -2.91 29.64
C GLY A 31 13.15 -2.14 29.54
N LYS A 32 13.16 -0.80 29.62
CA LYS A 32 14.40 0.01 29.60
C LYS A 32 15.42 -0.42 30.68
N THR A 33 14.98 -0.54 31.93
CA THR A 33 15.82 -1.01 33.05
C THR A 33 16.29 -2.45 32.86
N VAL A 34 15.44 -3.33 32.33
CA VAL A 34 15.82 -4.72 32.05
C VAL A 34 16.86 -4.78 30.92
N LEU A 35 16.76 -3.89 29.94
CA LEU A 35 17.70 -3.79 28.82
C LEU A 35 19.10 -3.38 29.31
N THR A 36 19.19 -2.36 30.17
CA THR A 36 20.47 -1.93 30.75
C THR A 36 21.05 -2.99 31.67
N GLN A 37 20.22 -3.63 32.51
CA GLN A 37 20.63 -4.75 33.35
C GLN A 37 21.14 -5.95 32.53
N LYS A 38 20.46 -6.30 31.42
CA LYS A 38 20.89 -7.38 30.53
C LYS A 38 22.22 -7.06 29.87
N TYR A 39 22.41 -5.81 29.43
CA TYR A 39 23.69 -5.36 28.88
C TYR A 39 24.83 -5.49 29.91
N THR A 40 24.59 -5.09 31.16
CA THR A 40 25.57 -5.25 32.24
C THR A 40 25.82 -6.72 32.58
N LEU A 41 24.78 -7.56 32.59
CA LEU A 41 24.91 -9.00 32.85
C LEU A 41 25.71 -9.71 31.75
N ASP A 42 25.43 -9.41 30.48
CA ASP A 42 26.16 -10.03 29.36
C ASP A 42 27.62 -9.61 29.31
N TRP A 43 27.93 -8.39 29.76
CA TRP A 43 29.30 -7.96 29.98
C TRP A 43 29.96 -8.73 31.14
N ALA A 44 29.26 -8.87 32.27
CA ALA A 44 29.79 -9.55 33.47
C ALA A 44 29.93 -11.07 33.32
N GLU A 45 29.15 -11.71 32.44
CA GLU A 45 29.22 -13.14 32.11
C GLU A 45 30.12 -13.44 30.90
N ASP A 46 30.91 -12.47 30.44
CA ASP A 46 31.81 -12.58 29.28
C ASP A 46 31.11 -12.98 27.96
N LYS A 47 29.83 -12.63 27.78
CA LYS A 47 29.02 -12.95 26.59
C LYS A 47 29.10 -11.89 25.49
N ALA A 48 29.20 -10.61 25.86
CA ALA A 48 29.25 -9.50 24.92
C ALA A 48 30.04 -8.29 25.47
N ASN A 49 30.32 -7.31 24.59
CA ASN A 49 30.94 -6.01 24.93
C ASN A 49 32.28 -6.07 25.70
N GLN A 50 33.13 -7.04 25.34
CA GLN A 50 34.45 -7.25 25.96
C GLN A 50 35.48 -6.15 25.62
N ASP A 51 35.11 -5.18 24.76
CA ASP A 51 35.87 -3.94 24.57
C ASP A 51 35.75 -2.98 25.76
N ILE A 52 34.80 -3.22 26.68
CA ILE A 52 34.54 -2.40 27.87
C ILE A 52 35.23 -3.00 29.08
N GLN A 53 36.03 -2.18 29.76
CA GLN A 53 36.74 -2.55 30.98
C GLN A 53 35.87 -2.38 32.23
N PHE A 54 35.01 -1.36 32.27
CA PHE A 54 34.15 -1.08 33.42
C PHE A 54 32.77 -0.57 32.99
N ILE A 55 31.73 -1.08 33.66
CA ILE A 55 30.37 -0.55 33.59
C ILE A 55 29.95 -0.10 34.99
N PHE A 56 29.55 1.17 35.11
CA PHE A 56 29.03 1.75 36.35
C PHE A 56 27.54 2.09 36.18
N PRO A 57 26.63 1.19 36.59
CA PRO A 57 25.20 1.44 36.55
C PRO A 57 24.76 2.28 37.75
N PHE A 58 24.06 3.38 37.47
CA PHE A 58 23.41 4.25 38.45
C PHE A 58 21.93 4.38 38.09
N THR A 59 21.06 4.44 39.10
CA THR A 59 19.69 4.89 38.91
C THR A 59 19.56 6.35 39.37
N PHE A 60 18.77 7.17 38.69
CA PHE A 60 18.48 8.52 39.17
C PHE A 60 17.74 8.49 40.52
N ARG A 61 17.02 7.40 40.82
CA ARG A 61 16.43 7.15 42.14
C ARG A 61 17.48 7.15 43.25
N GLU A 62 18.57 6.41 43.08
CA GLU A 62 19.67 6.35 44.04
C GLU A 62 20.38 7.70 44.18
N LEU A 63 20.60 8.39 43.06
CA LEU A 63 21.28 9.69 43.04
C LEU A 63 20.46 10.78 43.75
N ASN A 64 19.13 10.74 43.66
CA ASN A 64 18.25 11.70 44.33
C ASN A 64 18.39 11.68 45.86
N VAL A 65 18.69 10.52 46.47
CA VAL A 65 18.89 10.40 47.93
C VAL A 65 20.10 11.20 48.40
N LEU A 66 21.09 11.36 47.52
CA LEU A 66 22.35 12.01 47.81
C LEU A 66 22.37 13.50 47.42
N LYS A 67 21.22 14.08 47.01
CA LYS A 67 21.12 15.45 46.46
C LYS A 67 21.72 16.56 47.34
N GLU A 68 21.67 16.41 48.67
CA GLU A 68 22.14 17.42 49.63
C GLU A 68 23.62 17.24 50.00
N LYS A 69 24.25 16.16 49.55
CA LYS A 69 25.65 15.84 49.83
C LYS A 69 26.55 16.27 48.69
N LYS A 70 27.81 16.58 49.03
CA LYS A 70 28.86 16.86 48.05
C LYS A 70 29.71 15.62 47.83
N PHE A 71 29.92 15.26 46.58
CA PHE A 71 30.76 14.14 46.16
C PHE A 71 31.78 14.59 45.12
N SER A 72 32.96 13.97 45.14
CA SER A 72 33.79 13.87 43.95
C SER A 72 33.42 12.60 43.18
N LEU A 73 33.71 12.52 41.89
CA LEU A 73 33.34 11.34 41.09
C LEU A 73 33.93 10.06 41.68
N MET A 74 35.18 10.12 42.12
CA MET A 74 35.84 8.99 42.79
C MET A 74 35.17 8.61 44.12
N LYS A 75 34.76 9.59 44.93
CA LYS A 75 34.02 9.31 46.17
C LYS A 75 32.63 8.72 45.88
N LEU A 76 31.98 9.16 44.81
CA LEU A 76 30.68 8.62 44.38
C LEU A 76 30.83 7.16 43.95
N LEU A 77 31.85 6.84 43.16
CA LEU A 77 32.14 5.46 42.73
C LEU A 77 32.49 4.56 43.92
N HIS A 78 33.38 5.01 44.81
CA HIS A 78 33.71 4.26 46.03
C HIS A 78 32.53 4.10 47.00
N HIS A 79 31.52 4.98 46.89
CA HIS A 79 30.31 4.93 47.71
C HIS A 79 29.38 3.82 47.24
N PHE A 80 29.14 3.70 45.93
CA PHE A 80 28.26 2.67 45.35
C PHE A 80 28.97 1.33 45.05
N PHE A 81 30.28 1.36 44.77
CA PHE A 81 31.08 0.21 44.36
C PHE A 81 32.30 0.09 45.27
N SER A 82 32.11 -0.46 46.46
CA SER A 82 33.14 -0.53 47.50
C SER A 82 34.40 -1.31 47.08
N GLU A 83 34.24 -2.22 46.12
CA GLU A 83 35.23 -3.07 45.47
C GLU A 83 36.26 -2.25 44.65
N THR A 84 35.93 -0.99 44.34
CA THR A 84 36.85 -0.07 43.63
C THR A 84 37.81 0.66 44.56
N LYS A 85 37.72 0.47 45.88
CA LYS A 85 38.63 1.09 46.87
C LYS A 85 40.00 0.40 46.85
N GLY A 86 41.02 1.09 46.32
CA GLY A 86 42.43 0.65 46.37
C GLY A 86 43.15 0.59 45.03
N THR A 87 42.42 0.84 43.94
CA THR A 87 42.88 0.70 42.56
C THR A 87 42.94 2.07 41.87
N THR A 88 44.13 2.46 41.41
CA THR A 88 44.36 3.74 40.70
C THR A 88 43.96 3.58 39.23
N TYR A 89 42.69 3.76 38.92
CA TYR A 89 42.19 3.59 37.54
C TYR A 89 42.44 4.83 36.69
N ASN A 90 42.75 4.62 35.40
CA ASN A 90 42.73 5.67 34.40
C ASN A 90 41.34 5.76 33.78
N TYR A 91 40.51 6.66 34.32
CA TYR A 91 39.11 6.85 33.94
C TYR A 91 38.93 7.53 32.56
N ASP A 92 40.01 8.02 31.94
CA ASP A 92 40.01 8.76 30.66
C ASP A 92 40.19 7.86 29.42
N LYS A 93 39.89 6.56 29.52
CA LYS A 93 39.89 5.64 28.37
C LYS A 93 38.47 5.38 27.86
N PRO A 94 38.26 5.16 26.55
CA PRO A 94 36.96 4.82 25.93
C PRO A 94 36.37 3.46 26.34
N GLN A 95 36.97 2.79 27.32
CA GLN A 95 36.59 1.47 27.84
C GLN A 95 35.72 1.56 29.11
N VAL A 96 35.26 2.76 29.50
CA VAL A 96 34.38 2.97 30.66
C VAL A 96 33.00 3.41 30.20
N VAL A 97 31.96 2.74 30.70
CA VAL A 97 30.55 3.08 30.44
C VAL A 97 29.84 3.45 31.74
N PHE A 98 29.18 4.60 31.75
CA PHE A 98 28.23 4.97 32.79
C PHE A 98 26.81 4.78 32.28
N ILE A 99 26.00 4.04 33.03
CA ILE A 99 24.58 3.88 32.73
C ILE A 99 23.79 4.68 33.76
N PHE A 100 22.93 5.60 33.30
CA PHE A 100 22.02 6.36 34.15
C PHE A 100 20.58 5.98 33.82
N ASP A 101 19.98 5.13 34.65
CA ASP A 101 18.62 4.63 34.46
C ASP A 101 17.58 5.56 35.11
N GLY A 102 16.55 5.93 34.34
CA GLY A 102 15.35 6.61 34.85
C GLY A 102 15.46 8.14 35.00
N LEU A 103 15.94 8.86 33.97
CA LEU A 103 16.00 10.34 34.00
C LEU A 103 14.63 11.00 34.27
N ASP A 104 13.53 10.36 33.90
CA ASP A 104 12.17 10.81 34.24
C ASP A 104 11.89 10.91 35.74
N GLU A 105 12.75 10.32 36.56
CA GLU A 105 12.67 10.32 38.01
C GLU A 105 13.72 11.26 38.62
N CYS A 106 14.53 11.95 37.82
CA CYS A 106 15.53 12.91 38.29
C CYS A 106 14.89 14.10 38.99
N ARG A 107 15.35 14.40 40.20
CA ARG A 107 14.96 15.59 40.98
C ARG A 107 16.10 16.58 41.18
N LEU A 108 17.26 16.30 40.57
CA LEU A 108 18.43 17.17 40.63
C LEU A 108 18.26 18.31 39.62
N PRO A 109 18.60 19.57 39.98
CA PRO A 109 18.52 20.70 39.06
C PRO A 109 19.67 20.64 38.03
N LEU A 110 19.48 19.89 36.95
CA LEU A 110 20.47 19.71 35.89
C LEU A 110 20.63 20.98 35.02
N ASP A 111 21.25 22.02 35.58
CA ASP A 111 21.48 23.29 34.88
C ASP A 111 22.79 23.23 34.08
N PHE A 112 22.68 23.05 32.75
CA PHE A 112 23.83 22.95 31.86
C PHE A 112 24.51 24.31 31.56
N GLU A 113 23.85 25.43 31.85
CA GLU A 113 24.37 26.78 31.59
C GLU A 113 25.07 27.38 32.81
N LYS A 114 24.46 27.27 33.99
CA LYS A 114 24.95 27.93 35.22
C LYS A 114 25.92 27.06 36.02
N ASN A 115 25.94 25.75 35.80
CA ASN A 115 26.82 24.87 36.58
C ASN A 115 28.30 25.09 36.27
N LYS A 116 29.11 25.18 37.33
CA LYS A 116 30.56 25.43 37.23
C LYS A 116 31.25 24.29 36.48
N THR A 117 32.18 24.64 35.58
CA THR A 117 33.01 23.66 34.87
C THR A 117 33.88 22.86 35.84
N LEU A 118 33.82 21.54 35.71
CA LEU A 118 34.55 20.57 36.52
C LEU A 118 35.29 19.58 35.61
N THR A 119 36.62 19.58 35.70
CA THR A 119 37.50 18.66 34.94
C THR A 119 38.21 17.66 35.83
N ASN A 120 38.27 17.90 37.15
CA ASN A 120 39.02 17.07 38.10
C ASN A 120 38.11 16.09 38.86
N VAL A 121 38.33 14.78 38.65
CA VAL A 121 37.57 13.67 39.27
C VAL A 121 37.66 13.59 40.80
N ARG A 122 38.66 14.24 41.43
CA ARG A 122 38.85 14.25 42.89
C ARG A 122 38.19 15.44 43.59
N LYS A 123 37.75 16.47 42.86
CA LYS A 123 37.15 17.67 43.43
C LYS A 123 35.68 17.41 43.80
N SER A 124 35.32 17.77 45.03
CA SER A 124 33.97 17.55 45.58
C SER A 124 33.01 18.66 45.17
N THR A 125 31.83 18.32 44.66
CA THR A 125 30.78 19.24 44.23
C THR A 125 29.39 18.64 44.51
N SER A 126 28.31 19.39 44.28
CA SER A 126 26.95 18.83 44.27
C SER A 126 26.75 17.88 43.09
N LEU A 127 25.81 16.93 43.22
CA LEU A 127 25.59 15.90 42.21
C LEU A 127 25.08 16.45 40.87
N ASP A 128 24.28 17.51 40.88
CA ASP A 128 23.81 18.16 39.66
C ASP A 128 25.00 18.68 38.83
N VAL A 129 25.97 19.37 39.46
CA VAL A 129 27.18 19.86 38.79
C VAL A 129 28.04 18.70 38.28
N LEU A 130 28.10 17.60 39.04
CA LEU A 130 28.90 16.43 38.65
C LEU A 130 28.31 15.74 37.41
N LEU A 131 26.98 15.54 37.39
CA LEU A 131 26.28 14.90 36.28
C LEU A 131 26.26 15.79 35.04
N THR A 132 26.00 17.10 35.15
CA THR A 132 26.02 18.00 33.98
C THR A 132 27.41 18.07 33.33
N ASN A 133 28.49 18.07 34.12
CA ASN A 133 29.85 18.04 33.58
C ASN A 133 30.23 16.68 32.97
N LEU A 134 29.71 15.58 33.50
CA LEU A 134 29.89 14.25 32.90
C LEU A 134 29.12 14.15 31.57
N ILE A 135 27.84 14.57 31.53
CA ILE A 135 27.00 14.53 30.33
C ILE A 135 27.56 15.44 29.24
N SER A 136 27.98 16.66 29.58
CA SER A 136 28.58 17.61 28.63
C SER A 136 30.00 17.25 28.17
N GLY A 137 30.61 16.20 28.72
CA GLY A 137 31.95 15.76 28.33
C GLY A 137 33.10 16.61 28.89
N LYS A 138 32.82 17.56 29.79
CA LYS A 138 33.83 18.35 30.52
C LYS A 138 34.58 17.51 31.56
N LEU A 139 33.89 16.53 32.15
CA LEU A 139 34.43 15.52 33.06
C LEU A 139 34.42 14.16 32.36
N LEU A 140 35.56 13.47 32.31
CA LEU A 140 35.75 12.20 31.58
C LEU A 140 35.27 12.28 30.11
N PRO A 141 35.96 13.05 29.25
CA PRO A 141 35.55 13.26 27.86
C PRO A 141 35.48 11.94 27.07
N SER A 142 36.33 10.97 27.39
CA SER A 142 36.39 9.68 26.68
C SER A 142 35.38 8.64 27.19
N ALA A 143 34.72 8.86 28.32
CA ALA A 143 33.75 7.90 28.86
C ALA A 143 32.44 7.88 28.05
N ARG A 144 31.88 6.69 27.84
CA ARG A 144 30.59 6.50 27.16
C ARG A 144 29.44 6.57 28.18
N LEU A 145 28.32 7.16 27.77
CA LEU A 145 27.15 7.36 28.61
C LEU A 145 25.91 6.75 27.97
N TRP A 146 25.15 5.98 28.74
CA TRP A 146 23.84 5.48 28.35
C TRP A 146 22.79 5.94 29.35
N ILE A 147 21.85 6.77 28.89
CA ILE A 147 20.80 7.36 29.72
C ILE A 147 19.45 6.81 29.26
N THR A 148 18.62 6.32 30.18
CA THR A 148 17.25 5.88 29.86
C THR A 148 16.23 6.88 30.39
N THR A 149 15.13 7.09 29.66
CA THR A 149 14.08 8.02 30.08
C THR A 149 12.73 7.73 29.43
N ARG A 150 11.67 8.37 29.94
CA ARG A 150 10.40 8.51 29.23
C ARG A 150 10.48 9.70 28.26
N PRO A 151 9.75 9.67 27.13
CA PRO A 151 9.77 10.76 26.16
C PRO A 151 9.52 12.15 26.76
N ALA A 152 8.65 12.25 27.75
CA ALA A 152 8.30 13.51 28.41
C ALA A 152 9.45 14.17 29.21
N ALA A 153 10.47 13.41 29.58
CA ALA A 153 11.62 13.88 30.36
C ALA A 153 12.92 13.91 29.53
N ALA A 154 12.87 13.57 28.24
CA ALA A 154 14.03 13.58 27.36
C ALA A 154 14.61 14.99 27.17
N ASN A 155 13.77 16.02 27.25
CA ASN A 155 14.14 17.43 27.14
C ASN A 155 14.91 17.99 28.35
N GLN A 156 15.07 17.22 29.43
CA GLN A 156 15.92 17.63 30.56
C GLN A 156 17.41 17.68 30.18
N ILE A 157 17.80 16.99 29.10
CA ILE A 157 19.15 17.04 28.56
C ILE A 157 19.10 17.77 27.21
N PRO A 158 19.89 18.85 27.03
CA PRO A 158 19.95 19.56 25.77
C PRO A 158 20.43 18.66 24.60
N PRO A 159 19.82 18.75 23.40
CA PRO A 159 20.11 17.88 22.27
C PRO A 159 21.58 17.86 21.84
N GLU A 160 22.30 18.97 22.03
CA GLU A 160 23.71 19.12 21.68
C GLU A 160 24.65 18.18 22.46
N TYR A 161 24.21 17.64 23.60
CA TYR A 161 24.99 16.69 24.40
C TYR A 161 24.64 15.21 24.10
N VAL A 162 23.68 14.97 23.21
CA VAL A 162 23.18 13.63 22.86
C VAL A 162 23.62 13.27 21.45
N HIS A 163 24.42 12.22 21.31
CA HIS A 163 24.96 11.81 20.01
C HIS A 163 23.99 10.86 19.28
N MET A 164 23.24 10.07 20.04
CA MET A 164 22.26 9.12 19.51
C MET A 164 21.02 9.06 20.41
N VAL A 165 19.85 9.08 19.78
CA VAL A 165 18.58 8.81 20.44
C VAL A 165 18.07 7.46 19.94
N THR A 166 17.80 6.54 20.87
CA THR A 166 17.20 5.24 20.57
C THR A 166 15.84 5.11 21.22
N GLU A 167 14.98 4.26 20.66
CA GLU A 167 13.63 4.01 21.18
C GLU A 167 13.44 2.51 21.41
N VAL A 168 13.08 2.13 22.64
CA VAL A 168 12.65 0.76 22.94
C VAL A 168 11.18 0.65 22.58
N ARG A 169 10.90 -0.21 21.59
CA ARG A 169 9.54 -0.41 21.08
C ARG A 169 8.80 -1.58 21.71
N GLY A 170 9.41 -2.42 22.55
CA GLY A 170 8.72 -3.56 23.17
C GLY A 170 8.73 -4.83 22.31
N PHE A 171 7.84 -5.77 22.60
CA PHE A 171 7.79 -7.09 21.96
C PHE A 171 7.04 -7.07 20.64
N THR A 172 7.66 -7.63 19.61
CA THR A 172 7.00 -8.04 18.36
C THR A 172 6.11 -9.26 18.61
N ASP A 173 5.17 -9.56 17.70
CA ASP A 173 4.27 -10.70 17.88
C ASP A 173 4.99 -12.04 18.07
N PRO A 174 6.07 -12.36 17.32
CA PRO A 174 6.89 -13.53 17.59
C PRO A 174 7.52 -13.53 18.99
N GLN A 175 7.97 -12.36 19.48
CA GLN A 175 8.56 -12.24 20.81
C GLN A 175 7.52 -12.37 21.93
N LYS A 176 6.29 -11.91 21.72
CA LYS A 176 5.16 -12.14 22.63
C LYS A 176 4.92 -13.64 22.77
N GLU A 177 4.84 -14.34 21.64
CA GLU A 177 4.63 -15.78 21.61
C GLU A 177 5.76 -16.54 22.34
N GLU A 178 7.01 -16.19 22.03
CA GLU A 178 8.19 -16.74 22.69
C GLU A 178 8.14 -16.55 24.21
N TYR A 179 7.77 -15.35 24.68
CA TYR A 179 7.65 -15.06 26.10
C TYR A 179 6.65 -15.98 26.80
N PHE A 180 5.43 -16.14 26.26
CA PHE A 180 4.41 -16.96 26.89
C PHE A 180 4.74 -18.45 26.83
N ARG A 181 5.33 -18.95 25.72
CA ARG A 181 5.81 -20.34 25.65
C ARG A 181 6.93 -20.62 26.65
N LYS A 182 7.86 -19.67 26.87
CA LYS A 182 8.88 -19.79 27.93
C LYS A 182 8.28 -19.76 29.33
N ARG A 183 7.19 -19.01 29.54
CA ARG A 183 6.56 -18.81 30.85
C ARG A 183 5.67 -19.97 31.28
N PHE A 184 5.01 -20.64 30.35
CA PHE A 184 4.13 -21.79 30.58
C PHE A 184 4.79 -23.07 30.05
N ARG A 185 5.33 -23.89 30.95
CA ARG A 185 6.04 -25.14 30.58
C ARG A 185 5.15 -26.19 29.90
N ASP A 186 3.84 -26.13 30.14
CA ASP A 186 2.84 -26.99 29.48
C ASP A 186 2.38 -26.33 28.18
N GLU A 187 2.66 -26.99 27.05
CA GLU A 187 2.30 -26.54 25.70
C GLU A 187 0.79 -26.32 25.51
N ARG A 188 -0.08 -27.11 26.18
CA ARG A 188 -1.53 -26.90 26.11
C ARG A 188 -1.93 -25.62 26.84
N GLN A 189 -1.35 -25.37 28.01
CA GLN A 189 -1.59 -24.12 28.75
C GLN A 189 -1.07 -22.91 27.99
N ALA A 190 0.14 -23.01 27.42
CA ALA A 190 0.72 -21.96 26.57
C ALA A 190 -0.20 -21.66 25.37
N SER A 191 -0.69 -22.69 24.68
CA SER A 191 -1.61 -22.54 23.55
C SER A 191 -2.94 -21.87 23.93
N ILE A 192 -3.53 -22.24 25.08
CA ILE A 192 -4.76 -21.61 25.59
C ILE A 192 -4.53 -20.13 25.91
N VAL A 193 -3.40 -19.81 26.55
CA VAL A 193 -3.03 -18.42 26.89
C VAL A 193 -2.83 -17.60 25.64
N LEU A 194 -2.07 -18.12 24.67
CA LEU A 194 -1.81 -17.44 23.40
C LEU A 194 -3.11 -17.22 22.62
N SER A 195 -3.96 -18.24 22.53
CA SER A 195 -5.28 -18.13 21.92
C SER A 195 -6.13 -17.06 22.62
N ASN A 196 -6.17 -17.02 23.95
CA ASN A 196 -6.92 -16.00 24.67
C ASN A 196 -6.38 -14.57 24.40
N ILE A 197 -5.06 -14.41 24.38
CA ILE A 197 -4.42 -13.12 24.09
C ILE A 197 -4.72 -12.69 22.66
N GLN A 198 -4.66 -13.60 21.67
CA GLN A 198 -5.03 -13.32 20.28
C GLN A 198 -6.52 -12.97 20.15
N THR A 199 -7.41 -13.70 20.82
CA THR A 199 -8.85 -13.39 20.78
C THR A 199 -9.21 -12.04 21.43
N SER A 200 -8.40 -11.54 22.37
CA SER A 200 -8.61 -10.24 23.01
C SER A 200 -7.56 -9.22 22.56
N ARG A 201 -7.92 -8.41 21.57
CA ARG A 201 -6.99 -7.40 21.04
C ARG A 201 -6.45 -6.43 22.09
N SER A 202 -7.27 -6.05 23.07
CA SER A 202 -6.79 -5.18 24.16
C SER A 202 -5.60 -5.83 24.87
N LEU A 203 -5.68 -7.11 25.21
CA LEU A 203 -4.58 -7.88 25.79
C LEU A 203 -3.40 -8.02 24.81
N HIS A 204 -3.68 -8.32 23.55
CA HIS A 204 -2.65 -8.45 22.51
C HIS A 204 -1.81 -7.17 22.32
N ILE A 205 -2.46 -5.99 22.28
CA ILE A 205 -1.81 -4.69 22.16
C ILE A 205 -0.99 -4.40 23.42
N MET A 206 -1.54 -4.64 24.61
CA MET A 206 -0.81 -4.36 25.85
C MET A 206 0.40 -5.27 26.04
N CYS A 207 0.31 -6.53 25.60
CA CYS A 207 1.44 -7.48 25.63
C CYS A 207 2.60 -7.07 24.70
N HIS A 208 2.44 -6.00 23.91
CA HIS A 208 3.60 -5.32 23.31
C HIS A 208 4.56 -4.77 24.39
N ILE A 209 4.03 -4.37 25.55
CA ILE A 209 4.79 -3.88 26.69
C ILE A 209 5.04 -5.07 27.64
N PRO A 210 6.30 -5.49 27.88
CA PRO A 210 6.62 -6.71 28.63
C PRO A 210 6.01 -6.83 30.03
N VAL A 211 5.83 -5.73 30.77
CA VAL A 211 5.17 -5.76 32.08
C VAL A 211 3.75 -6.31 32.02
N PHE A 212 3.02 -6.04 30.93
CA PHE A 212 1.68 -6.58 30.74
C PHE A 212 1.70 -8.06 30.37
N CYS A 213 2.75 -8.55 29.70
CA CYS A 213 2.94 -9.99 29.53
C CYS A 213 3.09 -10.69 30.89
N TRP A 214 3.86 -10.10 31.80
CA TRP A 214 4.04 -10.62 33.15
C TRP A 214 2.74 -10.60 33.97
N ILE A 215 1.98 -9.49 33.96
CA ILE A 215 0.68 -9.39 34.63
C ILE A 215 -0.28 -10.44 34.07
N THR A 216 -0.42 -10.51 32.74
CA THR A 216 -1.30 -11.44 32.03
C THR A 216 -0.93 -12.88 32.34
N ALA A 217 0.36 -13.23 32.29
CA ALA A 217 0.82 -14.57 32.63
C ALA A 217 0.51 -14.93 34.10
N THR A 218 0.73 -13.99 35.03
CA THR A 218 0.46 -14.21 36.46
C THR A 218 -1.02 -14.47 36.73
N VAL A 219 -1.90 -13.69 36.11
CA VAL A 219 -3.35 -13.86 36.24
C VAL A 219 -3.82 -15.17 35.61
N LEU A 220 -3.43 -15.42 34.36
CA LEU A 220 -3.88 -16.59 33.63
C LEU A 220 -3.35 -17.89 34.24
N GLU A 221 -2.16 -17.87 34.85
CA GLU A 221 -1.65 -19.03 35.58
C GLU A 221 -2.52 -19.39 36.80
N ASP A 222 -2.96 -18.42 37.61
CA ASP A 222 -3.86 -18.69 38.75
C ASP A 222 -5.24 -19.16 38.27
N VAL A 223 -5.79 -18.52 37.24
CA VAL A 223 -7.10 -18.87 36.68
C VAL A 223 -7.09 -20.29 36.09
N LEU A 224 -6.01 -20.69 35.41
CA LEU A 224 -5.89 -22.05 34.85
C LEU A 224 -5.69 -23.11 35.94
N LYS A 225 -5.02 -22.80 37.06
CA LYS A 225 -4.84 -23.73 38.20
C LYS A 225 -6.12 -23.98 38.99
N THR A 226 -7.08 -23.05 38.98
CA THR A 226 -8.28 -23.08 39.82
C THR A 226 -9.55 -23.55 39.07
N ARG A 227 -9.40 -24.09 37.85
CA ARG A 227 -10.52 -24.37 36.95
C ARG A 227 -11.33 -25.64 37.30
N GLU A 228 -12.49 -25.42 37.91
CA GLU A 228 -13.72 -26.23 37.74
C GLU A 228 -14.88 -25.39 37.13
N GLY A 229 -14.59 -24.42 36.23
CA GLY A 229 -15.65 -23.78 35.40
C GLY A 229 -15.61 -22.27 35.12
N GLY A 230 -14.55 -21.52 35.47
CA GLY A 230 -14.49 -20.05 35.25
C GLY A 230 -14.09 -19.57 33.84
N GLN A 231 -14.71 -18.49 33.34
CA GLN A 231 -14.33 -17.78 32.10
C GLN A 231 -13.01 -16.99 32.28
N LEU A 232 -12.21 -16.88 31.21
CA LEU A 232 -10.99 -16.06 31.23
C LEU A 232 -11.33 -14.56 31.21
N PRO A 233 -10.51 -13.68 31.81
CA PRO A 233 -10.69 -12.23 31.73
C PRO A 233 -10.70 -11.76 30.28
N LYS A 234 -11.75 -11.04 29.88
CA LYS A 234 -11.95 -10.51 28.52
C LYS A 234 -11.54 -9.04 28.42
N THR A 235 -11.76 -8.27 29.49
CA THR A 235 -11.47 -6.83 29.55
C THR A 235 -10.19 -6.53 30.35
N LEU A 236 -9.66 -5.32 30.17
CA LEU A 236 -8.48 -4.90 30.93
C LEU A 236 -8.81 -4.77 32.42
N THR A 237 -10.00 -4.26 32.73
CA THR A 237 -10.45 -4.11 34.12
C THR A 237 -10.58 -5.45 34.81
N GLU A 238 -11.17 -6.46 34.17
CA GLU A 238 -11.22 -7.84 34.71
C GLU A 238 -9.81 -8.37 34.99
N MET A 239 -8.88 -8.17 34.04
CA MET A 239 -7.49 -8.61 34.20
C MET A 239 -6.84 -8.01 35.47
N TYR A 240 -7.06 -6.71 35.74
CA TYR A 240 -6.50 -6.04 36.92
C TYR A 240 -7.23 -6.39 38.22
N ILE A 241 -8.53 -6.64 38.18
CA ILE A 241 -9.28 -7.17 39.32
C ILE A 241 -8.72 -8.54 39.70
N HIS A 242 -8.59 -9.46 38.74
CA HIS A 242 -8.00 -10.76 38.97
C HIS A 242 -6.55 -10.65 39.45
N PHE A 243 -5.76 -9.73 38.88
CA PHE A 243 -4.41 -9.47 39.35
C PHE A 243 -4.40 -9.11 40.84
N LEU A 244 -5.23 -8.17 41.30
CA LEU A 244 -5.33 -7.86 42.73
C LEU A 244 -5.77 -9.07 43.57
N VAL A 245 -6.74 -9.85 43.10
CA VAL A 245 -7.21 -11.06 43.81
C VAL A 245 -6.08 -12.09 43.94
N VAL A 246 -5.30 -12.33 42.89
CA VAL A 246 -4.14 -13.22 42.91
C VAL A 246 -3.10 -12.72 43.92
N GLN A 247 -2.82 -11.43 43.94
CA GLN A 247 -1.87 -10.85 44.90
C GLN A 247 -2.36 -10.99 46.35
N ALA A 248 -3.66 -10.85 46.59
CA ALA A 248 -4.27 -11.11 47.90
C ALA A 248 -4.10 -12.59 48.33
N LYS A 249 -4.31 -13.54 47.41
CA LYS A 249 -4.11 -14.99 47.66
C LYS A 249 -2.65 -15.32 47.97
N VAL A 250 -1.71 -14.79 47.18
CA VAL A 250 -0.28 -15.03 47.37
C VAL A 250 0.18 -14.57 48.75
N LYS A 251 -0.34 -13.43 49.24
CA LYS A 251 -0.06 -12.99 50.62
C LYS A 251 -0.61 -13.98 51.66
N LYS A 252 -1.85 -14.44 51.51
CA LYS A 252 -2.48 -15.40 52.43
C LYS A 252 -1.60 -16.64 52.64
N VAL A 253 -1.05 -17.17 51.55
CA VAL A 253 -0.19 -18.37 51.58
C VAL A 253 1.20 -18.09 52.16
N LYS A 254 1.80 -16.91 51.88
CA LYS A 254 3.19 -16.62 52.26
C LYS A 254 3.37 -16.04 53.67
N TYR A 255 2.40 -15.32 54.23
CA TYR A 255 2.63 -14.49 55.43
C TYR A 255 1.62 -14.66 56.58
N ASP A 256 0.38 -15.07 56.32
CA ASP A 256 -0.71 -14.97 57.33
C ASP A 256 -1.13 -16.32 57.97
N GLY A 257 -0.40 -17.43 57.74
CA GLY A 257 -0.60 -18.70 58.49
C GLY A 257 -2.00 -19.34 58.39
N GLY A 258 -2.89 -18.85 57.53
CA GLY A 258 -4.20 -19.45 57.25
C GLY A 258 -5.42 -18.86 57.99
N ALA A 259 -5.30 -17.90 58.90
CA ALA A 259 -6.45 -17.32 59.62
C ALA A 259 -7.09 -16.11 58.89
N GLU A 260 -8.43 -16.00 58.95
CA GLU A 260 -9.25 -15.05 58.17
C GLU A 260 -8.90 -13.57 58.39
N THR A 261 -8.41 -12.88 57.34
CA THR A 261 -8.12 -11.44 57.33
C THR A 261 -8.56 -10.73 56.03
N TYR A 262 -9.65 -11.18 55.40
CA TYR A 262 -10.19 -10.53 54.20
C TYR A 262 -10.52 -9.03 54.42
N GLN A 263 -10.92 -8.67 55.65
CA GLN A 263 -11.22 -7.31 56.07
C GLN A 263 -9.98 -6.40 56.15
N TYR A 264 -8.79 -6.98 56.39
CA TYR A 264 -7.52 -6.25 56.42
C TYR A 264 -7.02 -5.92 55.01
N TRP A 265 -7.10 -6.88 54.08
CA TRP A 265 -6.80 -6.64 52.65
C TRP A 265 -7.68 -5.52 52.10
N ARG A 266 -8.98 -5.54 52.41
CA ARG A 266 -9.93 -4.51 52.00
C ARG A 266 -9.56 -3.11 52.50
N LYS A 267 -9.24 -2.96 53.79
CA LYS A 267 -8.78 -1.68 54.36
C LYS A 267 -7.50 -1.19 53.68
N MET A 268 -6.58 -2.10 53.38
CA MET A 268 -5.33 -1.74 52.71
C MET A 268 -5.53 -1.33 51.26
N THR A 269 -6.36 -2.02 50.49
CA THR A 269 -6.69 -1.61 49.12
C THR A 269 -7.32 -0.22 49.10
N GLU A 270 -8.13 0.12 50.11
CA GLU A 270 -8.68 1.47 50.28
C GLU A 270 -7.58 2.52 50.52
N SER A 271 -6.62 2.25 51.42
CA SER A 271 -5.49 3.15 51.70
C SER A 271 -4.51 3.27 50.53
N LEU A 272 -4.15 2.16 49.87
CA LEU A 272 -3.29 2.15 48.68
C LEU A 272 -3.99 2.85 47.50
N GLY A 273 -5.29 2.68 47.36
CA GLY A 273 -6.09 3.38 46.35
C GLY A 273 -6.14 4.89 46.59
N LYS A 274 -6.25 5.32 47.86
CA LYS A 274 -6.15 6.74 48.24
C LYS A 274 -4.78 7.30 47.87
N LEU A 275 -3.70 6.63 48.28
CA LEU A 275 -2.32 7.02 47.94
C LEU A 275 -2.15 7.10 46.42
N ALA A 276 -2.65 6.11 45.69
CA ALA A 276 -2.56 6.06 44.24
C ALA A 276 -3.26 7.27 43.60
N TYR A 277 -4.47 7.63 44.04
CA TYR A 277 -5.21 8.78 43.53
C TYR A 277 -4.52 10.10 43.83
N ASP A 278 -4.16 10.34 45.10
CA ASP A 278 -3.56 11.61 45.54
C ASP A 278 -2.22 11.85 44.82
N GLN A 279 -1.40 10.80 44.67
CA GLN A 279 -0.11 10.91 44.00
C GLN A 279 -0.24 10.96 42.47
N LEU A 280 -1.27 10.33 41.88
CA LEU A 280 -1.56 10.45 40.45
C LEU A 280 -1.96 11.88 40.09
N GLN A 281 -2.75 12.56 40.92
CA GLN A 281 -3.09 13.98 40.73
C GLN A 281 -1.86 14.90 40.85
N LYS A 282 -0.90 14.54 41.72
CA LYS A 282 0.37 15.26 41.87
C LYS A 282 1.41 14.93 40.79
N GLY A 283 1.16 13.91 39.95
CA GLY A 283 2.11 13.44 38.95
C GLY A 283 3.30 12.64 39.51
N ASN A 284 3.18 12.15 40.75
CA ASN A 284 4.26 11.45 41.45
C ASN A 284 4.20 9.93 41.22
N LEU A 285 5.37 9.34 40.97
CA LEU A 285 5.55 7.89 40.76
C LEU A 285 6.31 7.20 41.91
N ILE A 286 6.97 7.98 42.76
CA ILE A 286 7.77 7.53 43.90
C ILE A 286 7.26 8.25 45.15
N PHE A 287 7.10 7.50 46.24
CA PHE A 287 6.48 7.91 47.50
C PHE A 287 7.44 7.74 48.68
N TYR A 288 7.35 8.64 49.64
CA TYR A 288 8.10 8.63 50.90
C TYR A 288 7.25 8.07 52.04
N GLU A 289 7.89 7.70 53.16
CA GLU A 289 7.17 7.28 54.38
C GLU A 289 6.12 8.30 54.83
N SER A 290 6.37 9.60 54.64
CA SER A 290 5.40 10.67 54.93
C SER A 290 4.13 10.55 54.07
N ASP A 291 4.26 10.21 52.78
CA ASP A 291 3.11 10.04 51.88
C ASP A 291 2.26 8.81 52.29
N LEU A 292 2.91 7.74 52.74
CA LEU A 292 2.24 6.51 53.19
C LEU A 292 1.48 6.75 54.50
N THR A 293 2.11 7.44 55.45
CA THR A 293 1.50 7.77 56.75
C THR A 293 0.32 8.73 56.62
N GLU A 294 0.36 9.72 55.73
CA GLU A 294 -0.78 10.60 55.39
C GLU A 294 -1.99 9.82 54.85
N CYS A 295 -1.74 8.69 54.19
CA CYS A 295 -2.77 7.79 53.68
C CYS A 295 -3.18 6.69 54.67
N GLY A 296 -2.63 6.70 55.90
CA GLY A 296 -2.93 5.71 56.94
C GLY A 296 -2.37 4.31 56.64
N ILE A 297 -1.29 4.20 55.87
CA ILE A 297 -0.63 2.94 55.53
C ILE A 297 0.47 2.64 56.55
N ASP A 298 0.42 1.46 57.17
CA ASP A 298 1.54 0.95 57.99
C ASP A 298 2.73 0.57 57.09
N ILE A 299 3.87 1.20 57.33
CA ILE A 299 5.13 1.04 56.60
C ILE A 299 5.58 -0.43 56.61
N ARG A 300 5.41 -1.16 57.72
CA ARG A 300 5.80 -2.58 57.81
C ARG A 300 4.90 -3.48 56.97
N ALA A 301 3.61 -3.14 56.90
CA ALA A 301 2.67 -3.85 56.07
C ALA A 301 2.95 -3.61 54.59
N ALA A 302 3.24 -2.36 54.19
CA ALA A 302 3.48 -1.97 52.80
C ALA A 302 4.65 -2.73 52.13
N SER A 303 5.70 -3.06 52.89
CA SER A 303 6.87 -3.82 52.41
C SER A 303 6.59 -5.26 51.99
N VAL A 304 5.45 -5.84 52.40
CA VAL A 304 5.09 -7.25 52.15
C VAL A 304 4.42 -7.46 50.78
N TYR A 305 4.05 -6.38 50.07
CA TYR A 305 3.18 -6.42 48.88
C TYR A 305 3.92 -6.24 47.55
N SER A 306 5.08 -6.88 47.41
CA SER A 306 6.01 -6.71 46.27
C SER A 306 5.41 -6.96 44.87
N GLY A 307 4.24 -7.59 44.76
CA GLY A 307 3.55 -7.76 43.48
C GLY A 307 2.70 -6.58 43.02
N VAL A 308 2.34 -5.64 43.90
CA VAL A 308 1.52 -4.44 43.58
C VAL A 308 2.26 -3.16 43.95
N PHE A 309 2.92 -3.18 45.11
CA PHE A 309 3.55 -2.05 45.75
C PHE A 309 4.90 -2.50 46.31
N THR A 310 5.98 -1.92 45.78
CA THR A 310 7.33 -2.35 46.11
C THR A 310 8.04 -1.30 46.94
N GLN A 311 8.59 -1.73 48.08
CA GLN A 311 9.68 -1.01 48.73
C GLN A 311 10.93 -1.17 47.86
N ILE A 312 11.56 -0.04 47.53
CA ILE A 312 12.67 -0.02 46.56
C ILE A 312 14.02 -0.35 47.24
N PHE A 313 14.09 -0.37 48.58
CA PHE A 313 15.30 -0.72 49.33
C PHE A 313 15.18 -2.03 50.12
N LYS A 314 16.10 -2.95 49.84
CA LYS A 314 16.53 -4.03 50.73
C LYS A 314 17.85 -3.56 51.36
N GLU A 315 18.01 -3.75 52.67
CA GLU A 315 19.30 -3.54 53.35
C GLU A 315 20.41 -4.28 52.57
N GLU A 316 21.34 -3.54 52.00
CA GLU A 316 22.77 -3.83 52.15
C GLU A 316 23.63 -2.62 51.74
N ARG A 317 24.43 -2.17 52.73
CA ARG A 317 25.62 -1.30 52.66
C ARG A 317 25.44 0.22 52.41
N GLY A 318 24.89 0.92 53.41
CA GLY A 318 25.42 2.25 53.80
C GLY A 318 24.43 3.40 54.10
N LEU A 319 24.07 3.55 55.39
CA LEU A 319 23.85 4.82 56.13
C LEU A 319 22.74 5.83 55.72
N TYR A 320 21.73 5.47 54.91
CA TYR A 320 20.48 6.24 54.82
C TYR A 320 19.25 5.36 55.08
N GLN A 321 18.33 5.86 55.91
CA GLN A 321 17.19 5.10 56.47
C GLN A 321 15.83 5.38 55.82
N ASP A 322 15.72 6.28 54.84
CA ASP A 322 14.43 6.64 54.26
C ASP A 322 13.96 5.58 53.25
N LYS A 323 12.87 4.87 53.59
CA LYS A 323 12.26 3.88 52.71
C LYS A 323 11.46 4.58 51.60
N LEU A 324 11.81 4.29 50.35
CA LEU A 324 11.09 4.74 49.17
C LEU A 324 10.18 3.63 48.64
N PHE A 325 9.02 4.04 48.14
CA PHE A 325 8.01 3.12 47.62
C PHE A 325 7.53 3.54 46.24
N CYS A 326 7.16 2.58 45.41
CA CYS A 326 6.43 2.83 44.16
C CYS A 326 5.46 1.69 43.86
N PHE A 327 4.49 1.93 42.97
CA PHE A 327 3.76 0.83 42.35
C PHE A 327 4.64 0.13 41.32
N VAL A 328 4.41 -1.17 41.11
CA VAL A 328 5.18 -1.98 40.14
C VAL A 328 5.07 -1.41 38.72
N HIS A 329 3.95 -0.76 38.41
CA HIS A 329 3.74 -0.06 37.15
C HIS A 329 2.70 1.07 37.30
N LEU A 330 2.78 2.10 36.46
CA LEU A 330 1.83 3.22 36.46
C LEU A 330 0.38 2.75 36.27
N SER A 331 0.15 1.74 35.42
CA SER A 331 -1.19 1.17 35.23
C SER A 331 -1.80 0.57 36.50
N VAL A 332 -0.97 0.06 37.42
CA VAL A 332 -1.43 -0.43 38.73
C VAL A 332 -1.86 0.73 39.61
N GLN A 333 -1.11 1.83 39.59
CA GLN A 333 -1.48 3.08 40.27
C GLN A 333 -2.80 3.64 39.71
N GLU A 334 -2.94 3.73 38.39
CA GLU A 334 -4.16 4.23 37.73
C GLU A 334 -5.38 3.34 38.04
N PHE A 335 -5.20 2.01 38.06
CA PHE A 335 -6.26 1.07 38.44
C PHE A 335 -6.70 1.26 39.89
N LEU A 336 -5.76 1.33 40.83
CA LEU A 336 -6.05 1.52 42.26
C LEU A 336 -6.68 2.89 42.54
N ALA A 337 -6.24 3.93 41.84
CA ALA A 337 -6.87 5.25 41.88
C ALA A 337 -8.32 5.18 41.39
N ALA A 338 -8.59 4.51 40.26
CA ALA A 338 -9.94 4.34 39.72
C ALA A 338 -10.83 3.56 40.70
N LEU A 339 -10.29 2.50 41.31
CA LEU A 339 -10.98 1.72 42.34
C LEU A 339 -11.33 2.57 43.56
N HIS A 340 -10.40 3.40 44.04
CA HIS A 340 -10.65 4.31 45.16
C HIS A 340 -11.75 5.33 44.86
N VAL A 341 -11.68 5.95 43.67
CA VAL A 341 -12.66 6.95 43.23
C VAL A 341 -14.05 6.33 43.08
N HIS A 342 -14.15 5.15 42.47
CA HIS A 342 -15.40 4.40 42.34
C HIS A 342 -15.97 4.02 43.71
N LEU A 343 -15.18 3.39 44.59
CA LEU A 343 -15.63 2.95 45.90
C LEU A 343 -16.04 4.12 46.81
N THR A 344 -15.34 5.25 46.73
CA THR A 344 -15.70 6.45 47.47
C THR A 344 -17.06 6.97 47.03
N PHE A 345 -17.28 7.11 45.72
CA PHE A 345 -18.56 7.53 45.18
C PHE A 345 -19.71 6.59 45.57
N ILE A 346 -19.52 5.27 45.45
CA ILE A 346 -20.56 4.29 45.80
C ILE A 346 -20.88 4.30 47.31
N LYS A 347 -19.89 4.49 48.17
CA LYS A 347 -20.09 4.49 49.64
C LYS A 347 -20.69 5.78 50.18
N SER A 348 -20.22 6.94 49.70
CA SER A 348 -20.52 8.24 50.30
C SER A 348 -21.27 9.21 49.38
N GLY A 349 -21.42 8.88 48.09
CA GLY A 349 -21.97 9.76 47.07
C GLY A 349 -21.03 10.89 46.62
N VAL A 350 -19.82 10.98 47.18
CA VAL A 350 -18.88 12.06 46.90
C VAL A 350 -18.19 11.85 45.55
N ASN A 351 -18.34 12.81 44.63
CA ASN A 351 -17.57 12.86 43.40
C ASN A 351 -16.19 13.48 43.66
N LEU A 352 -15.14 12.65 43.73
CA LEU A 352 -13.76 13.15 43.91
C LEU A 352 -13.20 13.88 42.68
N LEU A 353 -13.87 13.78 41.53
CA LEU A 353 -13.41 14.37 40.26
C LEU A 353 -13.91 15.80 40.05
N SER A 354 -14.91 16.26 40.80
CA SER A 354 -15.50 17.61 40.67
C SER A 354 -14.60 18.70 41.26
N ASP A 355 -14.52 19.85 40.60
CA ASP A 355 -13.78 21.00 41.11
C ASP A 355 -14.41 21.56 42.41
N ALA A 356 -13.54 22.01 43.32
CA ALA A 356 -13.88 22.44 44.68
C ALA A 356 -14.92 23.59 44.76
N GLN A 357 -15.25 24.24 43.65
CA GLN A 357 -16.25 25.32 43.55
C GLN A 357 -17.71 24.85 43.44
N SER A 358 -17.97 23.55 43.26
CA SER A 358 -19.33 22.99 43.08
C SER A 358 -19.93 22.29 44.32
N LYS A 359 -19.57 22.72 45.54
CA LYS A 359 -20.09 22.15 46.80
C LYS A 359 -21.53 22.59 47.11
N SER A 360 -22.51 22.22 46.28
CA SER A 360 -23.93 22.24 46.66
C SER A 360 -24.32 20.86 47.19
N LYS A 361 -24.17 20.64 48.50
CA LYS A 361 -24.41 19.34 49.19
C LYS A 361 -25.87 18.86 49.16
N LEU A 362 -26.83 19.67 48.70
CA LEU A 362 -28.27 19.39 48.86
C LEU A 362 -28.98 18.91 47.59
N SER A 363 -28.46 19.16 46.39
CA SER A 363 -29.14 18.80 45.13
C SER A 363 -28.78 17.41 44.57
N GLU A 364 -27.64 16.82 44.97
CA GLU A 364 -27.20 15.49 44.48
C GLU A 364 -27.85 14.31 45.23
N LEU A 365 -28.33 14.51 46.46
CA LEU A 365 -28.88 13.45 47.31
C LEU A 365 -30.30 12.98 46.92
N LEU A 366 -31.03 13.77 46.13
CA LEU A 366 -32.46 13.52 45.85
C LEU A 366 -32.73 12.65 44.61
N PHE A 367 -31.73 12.36 43.77
CA PHE A 367 -31.89 11.50 42.57
C PHE A 367 -30.67 10.61 42.31
N LYS A 368 -30.53 9.49 43.05
CA LYS A 368 -29.38 8.57 42.98
C LYS A 368 -29.02 8.10 41.55
N ASP A 369 -30.01 7.78 40.70
CA ASP A 369 -29.78 7.33 39.32
C ASP A 369 -29.18 8.42 38.41
N ASN A 370 -29.51 9.70 38.68
CA ASN A 370 -29.02 10.82 37.90
C ASN A 370 -27.61 11.24 38.35
N ALA A 371 -27.31 11.09 39.64
CA ALA A 371 -25.99 11.36 40.22
C ALA A 371 -24.91 10.41 39.67
N ALA A 372 -25.19 9.08 39.61
CA ALA A 372 -24.24 8.11 39.06
C ALA A 372 -23.95 8.34 37.56
N THR A 373 -24.98 8.69 36.79
CA THR A 373 -24.81 9.03 35.36
C THR A 373 -23.90 10.26 35.20
N LYS A 374 -24.17 11.35 35.94
CA LYS A 374 -23.36 12.57 35.91
C LYS A 374 -21.91 12.33 36.37
N PHE A 375 -21.71 11.46 37.36
CA PHE A 375 -20.38 11.08 37.84
C PHE A 375 -19.51 10.48 36.73
N TYR A 376 -20.00 9.43 36.04
CA TYR A 376 -19.23 8.82 34.95
C TYR A 376 -19.07 9.75 33.74
N GLN A 377 -20.07 10.59 33.44
CA GLN A 377 -19.94 11.62 32.41
C GLN A 377 -18.83 12.63 32.74
N SER A 378 -18.76 13.10 33.99
CA SER A 378 -17.71 14.01 34.44
C SER A 378 -16.31 13.39 34.34
N ALA A 379 -16.18 12.08 34.55
CA ALA A 379 -14.93 11.36 34.36
C ALA A 379 -14.51 11.31 32.87
N VAL A 380 -15.46 11.07 31.96
CA VAL A 380 -15.23 11.11 30.51
C VAL A 380 -14.75 12.51 30.10
N ASP A 381 -15.42 13.56 30.58
CA ASP A 381 -15.05 14.94 30.25
C ASP A 381 -13.66 15.30 30.77
N LYS A 382 -13.33 14.93 32.01
CA LYS A 382 -12.02 15.18 32.61
C LYS A 382 -10.89 14.47 31.86
N ALA A 383 -11.11 13.25 31.39
CA ALA A 383 -10.15 12.54 30.56
C ALA A 383 -9.98 13.18 29.18
N LEU A 384 -11.06 13.63 28.55
CA LEU A 384 -11.01 14.32 27.25
C LEU A 384 -10.35 15.70 27.34
N GLN A 385 -10.45 16.39 28.48
CA GLN A 385 -9.76 17.65 28.76
C GLN A 385 -8.26 17.47 29.03
N SER A 386 -7.81 16.25 29.35
CA SER A 386 -6.40 15.97 29.60
C SER A 386 -5.59 16.07 28.30
N PRO A 387 -4.66 17.04 28.14
CA PRO A 387 -3.99 17.31 26.86
C PRO A 387 -3.12 16.12 26.39
N ASN A 388 -2.57 15.36 27.34
CA ASN A 388 -1.64 14.26 27.07
C ASN A 388 -2.27 12.86 27.23
N GLY A 389 -3.57 12.77 27.54
CA GLY A 389 -4.29 11.49 27.70
C GLY A 389 -3.86 10.67 28.91
N HIS A 390 -3.22 11.28 29.90
CA HIS A 390 -2.73 10.59 31.11
C HIS A 390 -3.84 10.04 32.02
N LEU A 391 -5.11 10.34 31.73
CA LEU A 391 -6.28 9.79 32.43
C LEU A 391 -7.02 8.74 31.59
N ASP A 392 -6.55 8.42 30.39
CA ASP A 392 -7.26 7.52 29.47
C ASP A 392 -7.37 6.11 30.06
N LEU A 393 -6.30 5.60 30.67
CA LEU A 393 -6.31 4.27 31.31
C LEU A 393 -7.11 4.28 32.63
N PHE A 394 -6.95 5.33 33.43
CA PHE A 394 -7.79 5.56 34.61
C PHE A 394 -9.29 5.54 34.27
N LEU A 395 -9.71 6.23 33.19
CA LEU A 395 -11.11 6.27 32.76
C LEU A 395 -11.61 4.87 32.37
N ARG A 396 -10.81 4.11 31.60
CA ARG A 396 -11.15 2.73 31.21
C ARG A 396 -11.44 1.87 32.43
N PHE A 397 -10.55 1.90 33.42
CA PHE A 397 -10.73 1.15 34.66
C PHE A 397 -11.97 1.61 35.44
N LEU A 398 -12.17 2.93 35.56
CA LEU A 398 -13.33 3.49 36.29
C LEU A 398 -14.66 3.05 35.68
N LEU A 399 -14.75 3.06 34.34
CA LEU A 399 -15.93 2.60 33.62
C LEU A 399 -16.10 1.08 33.71
N GLY A 400 -15.03 0.30 33.59
CA GLY A 400 -15.11 -1.15 33.79
C GLY A 400 -15.58 -1.54 35.19
N LEU A 401 -15.14 -0.82 36.23
CA LEU A 401 -15.56 -1.02 37.62
C LEU A 401 -17.05 -0.70 37.85
N SER A 402 -17.66 0.09 36.98
CA SER A 402 -19.11 0.35 37.04
C SER A 402 -19.97 -0.87 36.75
N LEU A 403 -19.41 -1.93 36.15
CA LEU A 403 -20.12 -3.17 35.86
C LEU A 403 -20.27 -4.03 37.12
N GLU A 404 -21.49 -4.49 37.36
CA GLU A 404 -21.83 -5.37 38.48
C GLU A 404 -21.06 -6.70 38.44
N THR A 405 -20.82 -7.25 37.25
CA THR A 405 -20.01 -8.46 37.07
C THR A 405 -18.60 -8.26 37.62
N ASN A 406 -17.99 -7.10 37.37
CA ASN A 406 -16.65 -6.76 37.85
C ASN A 406 -16.64 -6.49 39.36
N GLN A 407 -17.70 -5.90 39.89
CA GLN A 407 -17.88 -5.75 41.34
C GLN A 407 -18.02 -7.11 42.05
N SER A 408 -18.68 -8.09 41.41
CA SER A 408 -18.83 -9.44 41.97
C SER A 408 -17.50 -10.22 42.07
N LEU A 409 -16.54 -9.94 41.17
CA LEU A 409 -15.19 -10.52 41.20
C LEU A 409 -14.37 -10.00 42.38
N LEU A 410 -14.63 -8.77 42.83
CA LEU A 410 -14.10 -8.22 44.07
C LEU A 410 -14.93 -8.74 45.25
N GLN A 411 -14.79 -10.04 45.58
CA GLN A 411 -15.49 -10.66 46.72
C GLN A 411 -15.42 -9.76 47.98
N GLY A 412 -16.46 -9.72 48.82
CA GLY A 412 -16.43 -8.98 50.11
C GLY A 412 -16.54 -7.45 50.08
N LEU A 413 -16.85 -6.81 48.94
CA LEU A 413 -17.39 -5.43 48.86
C LEU A 413 -18.94 -5.47 48.94
N PRO A 414 -19.61 -4.40 49.43
CA PRO A 414 -21.05 -4.46 49.67
C PRO A 414 -21.80 -4.71 48.35
N ARG A 415 -22.59 -5.78 48.30
CA ARG A 415 -23.48 -6.08 47.18
C ARG A 415 -24.53 -4.97 47.10
N GLN A 416 -24.63 -4.28 45.97
CA GLN A 416 -25.82 -3.48 45.69
C GLN A 416 -26.97 -4.41 45.33
N GLN A 417 -28.16 -4.08 45.82
CA GLN A 417 -29.43 -4.71 45.47
C GLN A 417 -29.97 -4.00 44.21
N ASP A 418 -30.20 -4.77 43.15
CA ASP A 418 -31.01 -4.50 41.96
C ASP A 418 -31.36 -3.02 41.63
N SER A 419 -30.45 -2.25 41.00
CA SER A 419 -30.87 -1.03 40.25
C SER A 419 -29.92 -0.47 39.17
N CYS A 420 -28.76 -1.08 38.87
CA CYS A 420 -27.67 -0.38 38.15
C CYS A 420 -27.73 -0.35 36.60
N SER A 421 -28.80 -0.85 35.95
CA SER A 421 -28.85 -0.96 34.47
C SER A 421 -29.11 0.38 33.75
N LYS A 422 -29.90 1.29 34.34
CA LYS A 422 -30.28 2.57 33.72
C LYS A 422 -29.12 3.58 33.62
N PRO A 423 -28.28 3.79 34.65
CA PRO A 423 -27.13 4.69 34.56
C PRO A 423 -26.09 4.23 33.51
N LYS A 424 -25.86 2.91 33.39
CA LYS A 424 -24.96 2.32 32.39
C LYS A 424 -25.35 2.71 30.96
N GLN A 425 -26.62 2.53 30.58
CA GLN A 425 -27.09 2.84 29.23
C GLN A 425 -26.94 4.33 28.88
N LYS A 426 -27.22 5.23 29.84
CA LYS A 426 -27.03 6.67 29.64
C LYS A 426 -25.55 7.05 29.47
N THR A 427 -24.65 6.43 30.22
CA THR A 427 -23.20 6.62 30.06
C THR A 427 -22.71 6.10 28.69
N ILE A 428 -23.17 4.93 28.25
CA ILE A 428 -22.86 4.40 26.91
C ILE A 428 -23.32 5.37 25.81
N GLN A 429 -24.56 5.85 25.87
CA GLN A 429 -25.09 6.82 24.91
C GLN A 429 -24.28 8.13 24.92
N TYR A 430 -23.84 8.58 26.09
CA TYR A 430 -22.96 9.74 26.21
C TYR A 430 -21.62 9.52 25.52
N ILE A 431 -20.96 8.38 25.76
CA ILE A 431 -19.68 8.04 25.13
C ILE A 431 -19.83 7.97 23.61
N LYS A 432 -20.89 7.32 23.10
CA LYS A 432 -21.20 7.27 21.65
C LYS A 432 -21.39 8.67 21.05
N LYS A 433 -22.02 9.59 21.79
CA LYS A 433 -22.15 11.01 21.40
C LYS A 433 -20.81 11.75 21.43
N MET A 434 -19.92 11.44 22.37
CA MET A 434 -18.61 12.09 22.46
C MET A 434 -17.65 11.61 21.36
N ILE A 435 -17.75 10.35 20.93
CA ILE A 435 -16.98 9.79 19.80
C ILE A 435 -17.13 10.66 18.53
N THR A 436 -18.32 11.23 18.28
CA THR A 436 -18.55 12.06 17.09
C THR A 436 -17.94 13.46 17.17
N LYS A 437 -17.47 13.88 18.35
CA LYS A 437 -16.99 15.25 18.60
C LYS A 437 -15.48 15.36 18.79
N VAL A 438 -14.80 14.23 18.97
CA VAL A 438 -13.37 14.18 19.30
C VAL A 438 -12.54 13.77 18.08
N SER A 439 -11.22 13.98 18.15
CA SER A 439 -10.30 13.52 17.11
C SER A 439 -10.27 11.99 17.01
N SER A 440 -9.84 11.46 15.85
CA SER A 440 -9.71 10.01 15.62
C SER A 440 -8.82 9.32 16.66
N GLN A 441 -7.76 9.98 17.12
CA GLN A 441 -6.89 9.44 18.16
C GLN A 441 -7.61 9.29 19.51
N ARG A 442 -8.47 10.26 19.86
CA ARG A 442 -9.23 10.24 21.12
C ARG A 442 -10.46 9.35 21.06
N SER A 443 -11.08 9.22 19.89
CA SER A 443 -12.21 8.31 19.70
C SER A 443 -11.81 6.85 19.91
N ILE A 444 -10.59 6.45 19.53
CA ILE A 444 -10.04 5.11 19.82
C ILE A 444 -10.08 4.80 21.33
N ASN A 445 -9.70 5.75 22.20
CA ASN A 445 -9.78 5.54 23.65
C ASN A 445 -11.22 5.36 24.13
N LEU A 446 -12.17 6.11 23.56
CA LEU A 446 -13.59 5.95 23.88
C LEU A 446 -14.15 4.61 23.40
N PHE A 447 -13.67 4.05 22.29
CA PHE A 447 -14.01 2.67 21.91
C PHE A 447 -13.48 1.64 22.90
N TYR A 448 -12.25 1.82 23.42
CA TYR A 448 -11.78 0.97 24.51
C TYR A 448 -12.66 1.10 25.76
N CYS A 449 -13.14 2.30 26.09
CA CYS A 449 -14.09 2.51 27.19
C CYS A 449 -15.43 1.78 26.95
N LEU A 450 -15.97 1.80 25.73
CA LEU A 450 -17.16 1.03 25.38
C LEU A 450 -16.91 -0.48 25.54
N ASN A 451 -15.74 -0.96 25.15
CA ASN A 451 -15.33 -2.35 25.35
C ASN A 451 -15.25 -2.74 26.83
N GLU A 452 -14.71 -1.87 27.71
CA GLU A 452 -14.74 -2.10 29.17
C GLU A 452 -16.16 -2.14 29.75
N LEU A 453 -17.14 -1.50 29.09
CA LEU A 453 -18.56 -1.54 29.46
C LEU A 453 -19.32 -2.72 28.84
N ASN A 454 -18.62 -3.62 28.13
CA ASN A 454 -19.19 -4.71 27.33
C ASN A 454 -20.21 -4.21 26.29
N ASP A 455 -19.96 -3.05 25.66
CA ASP A 455 -20.74 -2.52 24.53
C ASP A 455 -19.92 -2.58 23.25
N SER A 456 -20.26 -3.55 22.39
CA SER A 456 -19.68 -3.75 21.07
C SER A 456 -20.61 -3.31 19.94
N SER A 457 -21.76 -2.70 20.23
CA SER A 457 -22.85 -2.52 19.25
C SER A 457 -22.40 -1.75 17.99
N LEU A 458 -21.68 -0.64 18.13
CA LEU A 458 -21.17 0.15 17.00
C LEU A 458 -20.17 -0.63 16.14
N VAL A 459 -19.35 -1.47 16.78
CA VAL A 459 -18.36 -2.31 16.09
C VAL A 459 -19.07 -3.44 15.37
N GLU A 460 -20.04 -4.09 16.00
CA GLU A 460 -20.85 -5.17 15.43
C GLU A 460 -21.72 -4.70 14.26
N GLU A 461 -22.31 -3.50 14.37
CA GLU A 461 -23.07 -2.86 13.30
C GLU A 461 -22.20 -2.68 12.04
N ILE A 462 -20.97 -2.17 12.20
CA ILE A 462 -20.02 -2.01 11.09
C ILE A 462 -19.47 -3.33 10.59
N GLN A 463 -19.12 -4.27 11.47
CA GLN A 463 -18.66 -5.60 11.08
C GLN A 463 -19.73 -6.39 10.32
N LYS A 464 -21.00 -6.28 10.72
CA LYS A 464 -22.13 -6.86 9.99
C LYS A 464 -22.26 -6.23 8.60
N SER A 465 -22.11 -4.90 8.52
CA SER A 465 -22.15 -4.16 7.25
C SER A 465 -21.00 -4.59 6.32
N LEU A 466 -19.77 -4.71 6.85
CA LEU A 466 -18.60 -5.23 6.15
C LEU A 466 -18.80 -6.66 5.65
N ARG A 467 -19.32 -7.58 6.48
CA ARG A 467 -19.61 -8.97 6.09
C ARG A 467 -20.67 -9.07 4.99
N SER A 468 -21.60 -8.12 4.94
CA SER A 468 -22.64 -8.07 3.90
C SER A 468 -22.17 -7.50 2.56
N GLY A 469 -20.92 -7.03 2.47
CA GLY A 469 -20.32 -6.50 1.24
C GLY A 469 -20.89 -5.16 0.75
N ARG A 470 -21.73 -4.50 1.55
CA ARG A 470 -22.35 -3.20 1.24
C ARG A 470 -22.07 -2.20 2.34
N LEU A 471 -21.08 -1.33 2.13
CA LEU A 471 -20.93 -0.08 2.87
C LEU A 471 -21.36 1.08 1.95
N SER A 472 -22.62 1.50 2.05
CA SER A 472 -23.08 2.76 1.48
C SER A 472 -22.58 3.91 2.36
N THR A 473 -21.43 4.51 2.01
CA THR A 473 -20.81 5.56 2.84
C THR A 473 -21.63 6.82 3.02
N ASN A 474 -22.62 7.06 2.16
CA ASN A 474 -23.57 8.16 2.30
C ASN A 474 -24.51 7.98 3.52
N GLU A 475 -24.47 6.82 4.19
CA GLU A 475 -25.28 6.49 5.38
C GLU A 475 -24.44 6.30 6.65
N LEU A 476 -23.11 6.36 6.58
CA LEU A 476 -22.26 6.18 7.76
C LEU A 476 -22.20 7.47 8.58
N SER A 477 -22.71 7.41 9.81
CA SER A 477 -22.55 8.47 10.81
C SER A 477 -21.06 8.69 11.18
N PRO A 478 -20.70 9.84 11.77
CA PRO A 478 -19.35 10.05 12.28
C PRO A 478 -18.89 8.98 13.30
N ALA A 479 -19.83 8.40 14.07
CA ALA A 479 -19.55 7.30 14.98
C ALA A 479 -19.23 6.00 14.22
N HIS A 480 -19.94 5.72 13.14
CA HIS A 480 -19.68 4.59 12.24
C HIS A 480 -18.30 4.70 11.57
N TRP A 481 -17.93 5.89 11.09
CA TRP A 481 -16.59 6.12 10.56
C TRP A 481 -15.50 5.89 11.60
N SER A 482 -15.72 6.40 12.81
CA SER A 482 -14.77 6.20 13.91
C SER A 482 -14.67 4.73 14.32
N ALA A 483 -15.78 3.98 14.26
CA ALA A 483 -15.80 2.54 14.50
C ALA A 483 -15.06 1.77 13.40
N LEU A 484 -15.22 2.16 12.13
CA LEU A 484 -14.46 1.57 11.02
C LEU A 484 -12.95 1.83 11.18
N ILE A 485 -12.54 3.07 11.47
CA ILE A 485 -11.13 3.40 11.75
C ILE A 485 -10.62 2.57 12.92
N PHE A 486 -11.40 2.48 14.00
CA PHE A 486 -11.06 1.64 15.14
C PHE A 486 -10.85 0.21 14.69
N ILE A 487 -11.80 -0.42 13.97
CA ILE A 487 -11.68 -1.80 13.48
C ILE A 487 -10.43 -1.99 12.61
N LEU A 488 -10.13 -1.07 11.69
CA LEU A 488 -9.02 -1.22 10.74
C LEU A 488 -7.64 -1.01 11.37
N LEU A 489 -7.51 -0.03 12.26
CA LEU A 489 -6.31 0.11 13.10
C LEU A 489 -6.25 -0.99 14.18
N SER A 490 -7.42 -1.60 14.44
CA SER A 490 -7.62 -2.65 15.42
C SER A 490 -7.82 -4.06 14.82
N SER A 491 -7.38 -4.37 13.60
CA SER A 491 -7.39 -5.76 13.06
C SER A 491 -6.01 -6.42 13.14
N GLU A 492 -5.95 -7.73 13.43
CA GLU A 492 -4.68 -8.51 13.53
C GLU A 492 -4.04 -8.73 12.15
N GLU A 493 -4.84 -8.69 11.09
CA GLU A 493 -4.34 -8.52 9.75
C GLU A 493 -3.65 -7.16 9.68
N ASN A 494 -2.32 -7.17 9.74
CA ASN A 494 -1.51 -6.04 9.30
C ASN A 494 -2.07 -5.61 7.94
N PHE A 495 -2.82 -4.49 7.92
CA PHE A 495 -3.30 -3.88 6.68
C PHE A 495 -2.08 -3.30 5.94
N ASN A 496 -1.23 -4.20 5.44
CA ASN A 496 -0.14 -3.86 4.56
C ASN A 496 -0.72 -3.26 3.27
N VAL A 497 -1.91 -3.71 2.85
CA VAL A 497 -2.60 -3.22 1.67
C VAL A 497 -3.96 -2.64 2.05
N PHE A 498 -4.04 -1.32 2.06
CA PHE A 498 -5.30 -0.59 2.18
C PHE A 498 -5.90 -0.35 0.80
N ASP A 499 -7.05 -0.97 0.54
CA ASP A 499 -7.84 -0.75 -0.69
C ASP A 499 -9.09 0.04 -0.34
N LEU A 500 -9.15 1.29 -0.80
CA LEU A 500 -10.25 2.19 -0.52
C LEU A 500 -11.58 1.69 -1.11
N LYS A 501 -11.55 0.95 -2.23
CA LYS A 501 -12.75 0.42 -2.89
C LYS A 501 -13.48 -0.64 -2.07
N LYS A 502 -12.79 -1.31 -1.13
CA LYS A 502 -13.42 -2.24 -0.19
C LYS A 502 -14.41 -1.56 0.77
N TYR A 503 -14.26 -0.24 0.96
CA TYR A 503 -15.10 0.56 1.86
C TYR A 503 -15.96 1.53 1.06
N SER A 504 -15.33 2.38 0.27
CA SER A 504 -15.99 3.30 -0.67
C SER A 504 -14.98 4.02 -1.56
N ALA A 505 -15.22 3.97 -2.86
CA ALA A 505 -14.54 4.75 -3.88
C ALA A 505 -14.98 6.23 -3.85
N SER A 506 -14.60 6.99 -2.83
CA SER A 506 -14.89 8.42 -2.71
C SER A 506 -13.81 9.21 -1.96
N GLU A 507 -13.70 10.50 -2.27
CA GLU A 507 -12.83 11.43 -1.58
C GLU A 507 -13.17 11.56 -0.08
N GLU A 508 -14.44 11.69 0.29
CA GLU A 508 -14.84 11.79 1.70
C GLU A 508 -14.40 10.54 2.51
N ALA A 509 -14.55 9.35 1.92
CA ALA A 509 -14.08 8.12 2.55
C ALA A 509 -12.57 8.12 2.75
N LEU A 510 -11.80 8.56 1.75
CA LEU A 510 -10.35 8.72 1.88
C LEU A 510 -10.00 9.66 3.03
N LEU A 511 -10.61 10.85 3.08
CA LEU A 511 -10.33 11.85 4.11
C LEU A 511 -10.61 11.32 5.52
N ARG A 512 -11.69 10.55 5.70
CA ARG A 512 -11.99 9.88 6.97
C ARG A 512 -11.00 8.78 7.31
N LEU A 513 -10.49 8.06 6.30
CA LEU A 513 -9.60 6.91 6.45
C LEU A 513 -8.10 7.24 6.31
N LEU A 514 -7.70 8.50 6.21
CA LEU A 514 -6.28 8.92 6.22
C LEU A 514 -5.45 8.30 7.37
N PRO A 515 -5.97 8.13 8.61
CA PRO A 515 -5.22 7.43 9.66
C PRO A 515 -4.83 5.99 9.30
N VAL A 516 -5.66 5.30 8.52
CA VAL A 516 -5.39 3.94 8.03
C VAL A 516 -4.35 3.97 6.91
N VAL A 517 -4.48 4.90 5.96
CA VAL A 517 -3.48 5.11 4.88
C VAL A 517 -2.09 5.34 5.47
N LYS A 518 -2.00 6.18 6.51
CA LYS A 518 -0.73 6.51 7.19
C LYS A 518 0.00 5.29 7.77
N THR A 519 -0.76 4.30 8.27
CA THR A 519 -0.20 3.12 8.92
C THR A 519 0.07 1.96 7.94
N SER A 520 -0.51 2.03 6.73
CA SER A 520 -0.42 0.99 5.70
C SER A 520 0.89 1.07 4.89
N SER A 521 1.39 -0.06 4.38
CA SER A 521 2.55 -0.07 3.47
C SER A 521 2.19 0.18 2.01
N THR A 522 0.96 -0.13 1.61
CA THR A 522 0.44 -0.01 0.26
C THR A 522 -0.96 0.59 0.33
N ALA A 523 -1.21 1.64 -0.45
CA ALA A 523 -2.52 2.26 -0.58
C ALA A 523 -3.00 2.17 -2.04
N LEU A 524 -4.07 1.41 -2.26
CA LEU A 524 -4.75 1.25 -3.54
C LEU A 524 -5.92 2.24 -3.57
N LEU A 525 -5.70 3.36 -4.22
CA LEU A 525 -6.63 4.48 -4.34
C LEU A 525 -7.06 4.71 -5.80
N SER A 526 -6.87 3.69 -6.65
CA SER A 526 -7.22 3.74 -8.06
C SER A 526 -8.74 3.75 -8.26
N ASP A 527 -9.25 4.52 -9.21
CA ASP A 527 -10.69 4.57 -9.54
C ASP A 527 -11.57 4.91 -8.32
N CYS A 528 -11.14 5.92 -7.55
CA CYS A 528 -11.77 6.33 -6.29
C CYS A 528 -12.40 7.72 -6.34
N LYS A 529 -12.53 8.31 -7.55
CA LYS A 529 -13.09 9.66 -7.77
C LYS A 529 -12.36 10.74 -6.97
N LEU A 530 -11.05 10.61 -6.83
CA LEU A 530 -10.20 11.54 -6.09
C LEU A 530 -9.88 12.78 -6.92
N THR A 531 -9.70 13.90 -6.23
CA THR A 531 -9.36 15.21 -6.82
C THR A 531 -8.02 15.72 -6.29
N ASP A 532 -7.57 16.88 -6.76
CA ASP A 532 -6.36 17.54 -6.27
C ASP A 532 -6.39 17.82 -4.76
N ARG A 533 -7.56 18.08 -4.19
CA ARG A 533 -7.76 18.20 -2.73
C ARG A 533 -7.29 16.96 -1.99
N SER A 534 -7.59 15.76 -2.49
CA SER A 534 -7.13 14.50 -1.88
C SER A 534 -5.61 14.44 -1.79
N CYS A 535 -4.90 14.90 -2.82
CA CYS A 535 -3.44 14.90 -2.84
C CYS A 535 -2.82 15.81 -1.78
N LEU A 536 -3.44 16.94 -1.47
CA LEU A 536 -2.97 17.83 -0.39
C LEU A 536 -2.96 17.10 0.97
N PHE A 537 -4.01 16.32 1.26
CA PHE A 537 -4.07 15.54 2.49
C PHE A 537 -3.09 14.37 2.51
N LEU A 538 -2.89 13.71 1.37
CA LEU A 538 -1.87 12.65 1.22
C LEU A 538 -0.46 13.22 1.39
N ALA A 539 -0.18 14.41 0.87
CA ALA A 539 1.11 15.08 1.04
C ALA A 539 1.45 15.30 2.53
N ASN A 540 0.44 15.69 3.32
CA ASN A 540 0.60 15.87 4.78
C ASN A 540 0.92 14.55 5.51
N ILE A 541 0.48 13.40 4.99
CA ILE A 541 0.82 12.10 5.58
C ILE A 541 2.32 11.83 5.46
N PHE A 542 2.94 12.15 4.32
CA PHE A 542 4.38 11.94 4.10
C PHE A 542 5.27 12.73 5.06
N ASN A 543 4.76 13.83 5.62
CA ASN A 543 5.46 14.63 6.63
C ASN A 543 5.47 14.00 8.03
N SER A 544 4.72 12.91 8.24
CA SER A 544 4.68 12.25 9.54
C SER A 544 5.78 11.18 9.68
N PRO A 545 6.54 11.15 10.78
CA PRO A 545 7.56 10.12 11.03
C PRO A 545 6.98 8.71 11.20
N LEU A 546 5.66 8.60 11.33
CA LEU A 546 4.92 7.33 11.46
C LEU A 546 4.36 6.83 10.12
N CYS A 547 4.64 7.51 9.00
CA CYS A 547 4.19 7.07 7.68
C CYS A 547 4.98 5.84 7.23
N ASN A 548 4.27 4.74 6.96
CA ASN A 548 4.87 3.49 6.50
C ASN A 548 4.68 3.23 5.00
N LEU A 549 4.17 4.21 4.24
CA LEU A 549 3.74 3.99 2.87
C LEU A 549 4.94 3.78 1.92
N ILE A 550 4.94 2.64 1.25
CA ILE A 550 5.95 2.20 0.27
C ILE A 550 5.37 2.25 -1.16
N GLU A 551 4.08 1.95 -1.32
CA GLU A 551 3.39 1.96 -2.61
C GLU A 551 2.09 2.76 -2.56
N LEU A 552 1.93 3.66 -3.52
CA LEU A 552 0.73 4.47 -3.68
C LEU A 552 0.24 4.38 -5.11
N ASP A 553 -0.98 3.86 -5.28
CA ASP A 553 -1.66 3.80 -6.56
C ASP A 553 -2.82 4.79 -6.59
N LEU A 554 -2.67 5.86 -7.38
CA LEU A 554 -3.66 6.92 -7.57
C LEU A 554 -4.26 6.87 -8.99
N SER A 555 -4.13 5.75 -9.70
CA SER A 555 -4.50 5.66 -11.12
C SER A 555 -6.02 5.83 -11.37
N ASN A 556 -6.41 6.29 -12.56
CA ASN A 556 -7.82 6.46 -12.95
C ASN A 556 -8.60 7.38 -11.98
N ASN A 557 -8.04 8.55 -11.68
CA ASN A 557 -8.71 9.62 -10.92
C ASN A 557 -8.65 10.93 -11.74
N ASN A 558 -9.13 12.05 -11.19
CA ASN A 558 -9.06 13.34 -11.86
C ASN A 558 -8.19 14.33 -11.07
N LEU A 559 -6.95 13.93 -10.78
CA LEU A 559 -6.05 14.71 -9.94
C LEU A 559 -5.53 15.99 -10.61
N GLN A 560 -5.40 15.98 -11.94
CA GLN A 560 -4.81 17.09 -12.72
C GLN A 560 -3.39 17.45 -12.23
N ASP A 561 -2.78 18.47 -12.84
CA ASP A 561 -1.43 18.90 -12.45
C ASP A 561 -1.39 19.44 -11.01
N SER A 562 -2.42 20.17 -10.57
CA SER A 562 -2.49 20.74 -9.21
C SER A 562 -2.41 19.68 -8.11
N GLY A 563 -3.05 18.52 -8.32
CA GLY A 563 -3.00 17.41 -7.39
C GLY A 563 -1.60 16.82 -7.29
N VAL A 564 -0.92 16.60 -8.43
CA VAL A 564 0.43 16.04 -8.43
C VAL A 564 1.45 17.02 -7.85
N ILE A 565 1.34 18.31 -8.16
CA ILE A 565 2.18 19.36 -7.56
C ILE A 565 2.04 19.36 -6.03
N SER A 566 0.81 19.27 -5.52
CA SER A 566 0.55 19.18 -4.08
C SER A 566 1.18 17.91 -3.47
N LEU A 567 1.10 16.78 -4.16
CA LEU A 567 1.70 15.53 -3.73
C LEU A 567 3.23 15.62 -3.66
N CYS A 568 3.87 16.24 -4.67
CA CYS A 568 5.31 16.43 -4.75
C CYS A 568 5.89 17.16 -3.53
N ALA A 569 5.17 18.16 -3.00
CA ALA A 569 5.59 18.87 -1.79
C ALA A 569 5.79 17.94 -0.58
N GLY A 570 4.96 16.88 -0.45
CA GLY A 570 5.14 15.86 0.59
C GLY A 570 6.21 14.82 0.24
N LEU A 571 6.36 14.47 -1.04
CA LEU A 571 7.34 13.48 -1.50
C LEU A 571 8.79 13.95 -1.40
N GLN A 572 9.03 15.27 -1.39
CA GLN A 572 10.35 15.86 -1.14
C GLN A 572 10.85 15.66 0.29
N ASN A 573 10.02 15.16 1.22
CA ASN A 573 10.45 14.86 2.58
C ASN A 573 11.49 13.72 2.59
N PRO A 574 12.68 13.90 3.20
CA PRO A 574 13.72 12.87 3.22
C PRO A 574 13.32 11.59 3.99
N ASN A 575 12.33 11.69 4.89
CA ASN A 575 11.79 10.54 5.61
C ASN A 575 10.71 9.79 4.82
N CYS A 576 10.33 10.26 3.63
CA CYS A 576 9.37 9.58 2.77
C CYS A 576 9.96 8.26 2.24
N GLN A 577 9.30 7.16 2.56
CA GLN A 577 9.74 5.80 2.20
C GLN A 577 9.10 5.30 0.90
N LEU A 578 8.34 6.14 0.19
CA LEU A 578 7.60 5.75 -0.99
C LEU A 578 8.56 5.31 -2.11
N LYS A 579 8.39 4.08 -2.58
CA LYS A 579 9.17 3.46 -3.67
C LYS A 579 8.40 3.38 -4.98
N THR A 580 7.08 3.23 -4.90
CA THR A 580 6.23 3.10 -6.10
C THR A 580 5.12 4.14 -6.06
N LEU A 581 5.05 4.93 -7.12
CA LEU A 581 3.97 5.89 -7.35
C LEU A 581 3.34 5.64 -8.73
N ARG A 582 2.04 5.34 -8.76
CA ARG A 582 1.27 5.23 -10.00
C ARG A 582 0.27 6.37 -10.10
N LEU A 583 0.35 7.11 -11.22
CA LEU A 583 -0.47 8.28 -11.54
C LEU A 583 -1.11 8.12 -12.93
N ASP A 584 -1.40 6.88 -13.33
CA ASP A 584 -1.92 6.59 -14.67
C ASP A 584 -3.34 7.16 -14.81
N GLN A 585 -3.74 7.63 -16.00
CA GLN A 585 -5.10 8.15 -16.26
C GLN A 585 -5.55 9.23 -15.26
N ASN A 586 -4.77 10.30 -15.11
CA ASN A 586 -5.07 11.42 -14.20
C ASN A 586 -5.21 12.78 -14.87
N SER A 587 -5.33 12.80 -16.20
CA SER A 587 -5.37 14.01 -17.03
C SER A 587 -4.16 14.94 -16.83
N LEU A 588 -3.00 14.38 -16.51
CA LEU A 588 -1.77 15.16 -16.27
C LEU A 588 -1.25 15.79 -17.56
N THR A 589 -0.69 17.00 -17.45
CA THR A 589 -0.01 17.71 -18.55
C THR A 589 1.46 17.94 -18.18
N ASN A 590 2.17 18.74 -18.98
CA ASN A 590 3.59 19.00 -18.76
C ASN A 590 3.86 19.82 -17.49
N ALA A 591 2.84 20.49 -16.92
CA ALA A 591 3.02 21.44 -15.83
C ALA A 591 3.55 20.80 -14.53
N CYS A 592 3.09 19.61 -14.17
CA CYS A 592 3.54 18.92 -12.93
C CYS A 592 4.92 18.26 -13.06
N CYS A 593 5.48 18.16 -14.27
CA CYS A 593 6.72 17.42 -14.50
C CYS A 593 7.96 18.10 -13.89
N GLN A 594 7.94 19.43 -13.72
CA GLN A 594 9.01 20.13 -13.02
C GLN A 594 9.08 19.72 -11.54
N ASP A 595 7.93 19.63 -10.88
CA ASP A 595 7.83 19.20 -9.49
C ASP A 595 8.22 17.73 -9.33
N LEU A 596 7.78 16.85 -10.23
CA LEU A 596 8.23 15.45 -10.25
C LEU A 596 9.76 15.35 -10.44
N SER A 597 10.33 16.16 -11.34
CA SER A 597 11.78 16.24 -11.56
C SER A 597 12.53 16.68 -10.29
N SER A 598 11.97 17.62 -9.54
CA SER A 598 12.53 18.04 -8.26
C SER A 598 12.51 16.91 -7.23
N VAL A 599 11.44 16.12 -7.14
CA VAL A 599 11.36 14.94 -6.25
C VAL A 599 12.45 13.93 -6.60
N LEU A 600 12.65 13.65 -7.89
CA LEU A 600 13.70 12.74 -8.35
C LEU A 600 15.12 13.26 -8.05
N SER A 601 15.30 14.58 -8.01
CA SER A 601 16.59 15.22 -7.71
C SER A 601 16.94 15.26 -6.21
N THR A 602 15.98 14.96 -5.33
CA THR A 602 16.22 14.84 -3.88
C THR A 602 16.68 13.43 -3.51
N GLN A 603 17.06 13.19 -2.25
CA GLN A 603 17.35 11.84 -1.72
C GLN A 603 16.09 10.94 -1.60
N SER A 604 15.16 11.05 -2.55
CA SER A 604 13.90 10.31 -2.53
C SER A 604 14.11 8.79 -2.59
N SER A 605 13.14 8.07 -2.03
CA SER A 605 13.11 6.60 -2.05
C SER A 605 12.49 6.04 -3.32
N LEU A 606 12.06 6.88 -4.26
CA LEU A 606 11.27 6.47 -5.42
C LEU A 606 12.09 5.58 -6.37
N ARG A 607 11.51 4.46 -6.78
CA ARG A 607 12.08 3.46 -7.70
C ARG A 607 11.22 3.28 -8.94
N THR A 608 9.90 3.42 -8.79
CA THR A 608 8.93 3.25 -9.88
C THR A 608 8.04 4.47 -9.97
N LEU A 609 7.97 5.06 -11.16
CA LEU A 609 7.06 6.14 -11.51
C LEU A 609 6.27 5.74 -12.77
N SER A 610 4.95 5.69 -12.64
CA SER A 610 4.03 5.40 -13.73
C SER A 610 3.17 6.61 -14.05
N LEU A 611 3.23 7.07 -15.30
CA LEU A 611 2.52 8.25 -15.82
C LEU A 611 1.73 7.90 -17.09
N ASN A 612 1.25 6.66 -17.21
CA ASN A 612 0.63 6.17 -18.43
C ASN A 612 -0.73 6.83 -18.68
N TYR A 613 -1.18 6.83 -19.94
CA TYR A 613 -2.51 7.29 -20.34
C TYR A 613 -2.82 8.72 -19.86
N ASN A 614 -1.83 9.62 -19.89
CA ASN A 614 -1.97 11.03 -19.57
C ASN A 614 -1.83 11.89 -20.84
N LYS A 615 -1.69 13.21 -20.68
CA LYS A 615 -1.57 14.18 -21.78
C LYS A 615 -0.16 14.76 -21.86
N LEU A 616 0.85 13.98 -21.51
CA LEU A 616 2.25 14.42 -21.52
C LEU A 616 2.77 14.53 -22.95
N GLN A 617 3.53 15.59 -23.24
CA GLN A 617 4.18 15.86 -24.51
C GLN A 617 5.70 15.87 -24.34
N ASP A 618 6.46 16.17 -25.39
CA ASP A 618 7.93 16.16 -25.33
C ASP A 618 8.53 17.13 -24.30
N SER A 619 7.84 18.24 -24.00
CA SER A 619 8.24 19.17 -22.95
C SER A 619 8.14 18.57 -21.54
N ALA A 620 7.22 17.63 -21.28
CA ALA A 620 7.20 16.89 -20.01
C ALA A 620 8.48 16.07 -19.81
N VAL A 621 8.93 15.36 -20.85
CA VAL A 621 10.15 14.56 -20.81
C VAL A 621 11.38 15.46 -20.64
N LYS A 622 11.36 16.64 -21.27
CA LYS A 622 12.39 17.67 -21.07
C LYS A 622 12.46 18.15 -19.61
N LEU A 623 11.32 18.38 -18.96
CA LEU A 623 11.31 18.81 -17.56
C LEU A 623 11.78 17.69 -16.62
N LEU A 624 11.41 16.44 -16.91
CA LEU A 624 11.84 15.26 -16.14
C LEU A 624 13.33 14.92 -16.31
N SER A 625 13.97 15.32 -17.41
CA SER A 625 15.33 14.85 -17.74
C SER A 625 16.37 15.24 -16.69
N ASP A 626 16.22 16.41 -16.07
CA ASP A 626 17.17 16.91 -15.06
C ASP A 626 17.13 16.01 -13.82
N GLY A 627 15.93 15.69 -13.32
CA GLY A 627 15.74 14.78 -12.20
C GLY A 627 16.09 13.32 -12.52
N LEU A 628 15.89 12.87 -13.77
CA LEU A 628 16.33 11.53 -14.20
C LEU A 628 17.86 11.43 -14.33
N SER A 629 18.53 12.55 -14.60
CA SER A 629 19.99 12.63 -14.74
C SER A 629 20.70 13.01 -13.44
N SER A 630 19.96 13.29 -12.37
CA SER A 630 20.51 13.60 -11.05
C SER A 630 21.21 12.38 -10.43
N PRO A 631 22.39 12.55 -9.80
CA PRO A 631 23.06 11.46 -9.06
C PRO A 631 22.32 11.03 -7.79
N GLN A 632 21.36 11.82 -7.31
CA GLN A 632 20.50 11.47 -6.19
C GLN A 632 19.33 10.57 -6.63
N SER A 633 19.01 10.55 -7.92
CA SER A 633 17.88 9.80 -8.47
C SER A 633 18.10 8.30 -8.39
N LYS A 634 17.18 7.62 -7.71
CA LYS A 634 17.17 6.17 -7.57
C LYS A 634 16.13 5.50 -8.47
N LEU A 635 15.52 6.25 -9.39
CA LEU A 635 14.44 5.75 -10.24
C LEU A 635 14.95 4.67 -11.19
N GLN A 636 14.31 3.51 -11.17
CA GLN A 636 14.65 2.33 -11.96
C GLN A 636 13.62 2.05 -13.05
N ILE A 637 12.34 2.37 -12.81
CA ILE A 637 11.24 2.07 -13.71
C ILE A 637 10.49 3.37 -14.03
N LEU A 638 10.47 3.73 -15.31
CA LEU A 638 9.69 4.84 -15.84
C LEU A 638 8.72 4.31 -16.90
N ARG A 639 7.42 4.58 -16.70
CA ARG A 639 6.37 4.23 -17.67
C ARG A 639 5.66 5.48 -18.16
N LEU A 640 5.66 5.66 -19.48
CA LEU A 640 5.10 6.81 -20.18
C LEU A 640 4.17 6.36 -21.32
N GLU A 641 3.52 5.22 -21.16
CA GLU A 641 2.69 4.59 -22.21
C GLU A 641 1.47 5.45 -22.54
N LYS A 642 1.08 5.49 -23.82
CA LYS A 642 -0.09 6.22 -24.33
C LYS A 642 -0.15 7.68 -23.88
N ASN A 643 0.92 8.42 -24.15
CA ASN A 643 1.00 9.87 -24.04
C ASN A 643 1.13 10.47 -25.47
N TYR A 644 1.45 11.75 -25.58
CA TYR A 644 1.67 12.44 -26.85
C TYR A 644 3.18 12.64 -27.12
N LEU A 645 3.99 11.62 -26.82
CA LEU A 645 5.44 11.67 -27.00
C LEU A 645 5.82 11.38 -28.45
N THR A 646 6.86 12.07 -28.93
CA THR A 646 7.37 11.94 -30.29
C THR A 646 8.86 11.57 -30.28
N ASN A 647 9.50 11.65 -31.44
CA ASN A 647 10.95 11.47 -31.58
C ASN A 647 11.78 12.46 -30.75
N VAL A 648 11.25 13.66 -30.44
CA VAL A 648 11.94 14.65 -29.59
C VAL A 648 12.13 14.11 -28.17
N SER A 649 11.12 13.45 -27.59
CA SER A 649 11.26 12.75 -26.31
C SER A 649 12.36 11.69 -26.34
N CYS A 650 12.52 10.98 -27.46
CA CYS A 650 13.57 9.96 -27.59
C CYS A 650 14.97 10.58 -27.60
N GLN A 651 15.15 11.76 -28.18
CA GLN A 651 16.42 12.50 -28.11
C GLN A 651 16.79 12.86 -26.68
N ILE A 652 15.82 13.34 -25.91
CA ILE A 652 16.01 13.72 -24.50
C ILE A 652 16.28 12.47 -23.65
N LEU A 653 15.51 11.40 -23.82
CA LEU A 653 15.76 10.15 -23.09
C LEU A 653 17.10 9.53 -23.47
N SER A 654 17.56 9.69 -24.71
CA SER A 654 18.89 9.27 -25.13
C SER A 654 20.00 9.96 -24.32
N SER A 655 19.90 11.26 -24.04
CA SER A 655 20.91 11.94 -23.19
C SER A 655 20.84 11.46 -21.73
N VAL A 656 19.65 11.23 -21.19
CA VAL A 656 19.45 10.65 -19.84
C VAL A 656 20.13 9.28 -19.74
N LEU A 657 19.85 8.38 -20.69
CA LEU A 657 20.42 7.03 -20.73
C LEU A 657 21.95 7.03 -20.91
N SER A 658 22.48 8.09 -21.52
CA SER A 658 23.92 8.25 -21.73
C SER A 658 24.68 8.74 -20.51
N THR A 659 24.00 9.05 -19.39
CA THR A 659 24.60 9.68 -18.20
C THR A 659 24.91 8.65 -17.11
N GLN A 660 26.10 8.70 -16.51
CA GLN A 660 26.55 7.75 -15.46
C GLN A 660 25.62 7.68 -14.24
N SER A 661 25.01 8.81 -13.87
CA SER A 661 24.10 8.95 -12.73
C SER A 661 22.76 8.26 -12.93
N SER A 662 22.35 7.99 -14.18
CA SER A 662 21.06 7.35 -14.44
C SER A 662 21.01 5.96 -13.82
N SER A 663 19.92 5.70 -13.10
CA SER A 663 19.62 4.40 -12.48
C SER A 663 18.56 3.61 -13.26
N LEU A 664 18.13 4.11 -14.43
CA LEU A 664 17.00 3.59 -15.16
C LEU A 664 17.30 2.19 -15.75
N GLN A 665 16.44 1.23 -15.44
CA GLN A 665 16.54 -0.17 -15.86
C GLN A 665 15.36 -0.58 -16.75
N THR A 666 14.20 0.07 -16.59
CA THR A 666 13.00 -0.21 -17.40
C THR A 666 12.41 1.09 -17.93
N LEU A 667 12.21 1.14 -19.24
CA LEU A 667 11.58 2.25 -19.94
C LEU A 667 10.45 1.71 -20.83
N SER A 668 9.23 2.17 -20.58
CA SER A 668 8.07 1.83 -21.39
C SER A 668 7.53 3.06 -22.10
N LEU A 669 7.54 3.03 -23.44
CA LEU A 669 7.08 4.11 -24.32
C LEU A 669 5.95 3.65 -25.25
N ASN A 670 5.30 2.53 -24.96
CA ASN A 670 4.23 1.96 -25.79
C ASN A 670 3.15 2.99 -26.15
N TYR A 671 2.53 2.82 -27.32
CA TYR A 671 1.40 3.66 -27.77
C TYR A 671 1.74 5.17 -27.90
N ASN A 672 3.00 5.52 -28.16
CA ASN A 672 3.43 6.88 -28.49
C ASN A 672 3.90 6.96 -29.95
N LEU A 673 3.73 8.10 -30.61
CA LEU A 673 4.05 8.29 -32.03
C LEU A 673 5.54 8.61 -32.25
N LEU A 674 6.42 7.68 -31.90
CA LEU A 674 7.86 7.89 -31.92
C LEU A 674 8.45 7.84 -33.34
N GLN A 675 7.89 6.98 -34.19
CA GLN A 675 8.38 6.69 -35.55
C GLN A 675 9.82 6.15 -35.56
N ASP A 676 10.33 5.80 -36.75
CA ASP A 676 11.71 5.30 -36.91
C ASP A 676 12.77 6.32 -36.45
N SER A 677 12.50 7.61 -36.64
CA SER A 677 13.40 8.69 -36.20
C SER A 677 13.57 8.73 -34.67
N GLY A 678 12.55 8.35 -33.90
CA GLY A 678 12.64 8.24 -32.44
C GLY A 678 13.59 7.11 -32.03
N VAL A 679 13.48 5.93 -32.65
CA VAL A 679 14.36 4.79 -32.36
C VAL A 679 15.80 5.08 -32.77
N LYS A 680 16.01 5.77 -33.90
CA LYS A 680 17.32 6.27 -34.33
C LYS A 680 17.97 7.13 -33.24
N LEU A 681 17.23 8.08 -32.68
CA LEU A 681 17.74 8.97 -31.63
C LEU A 681 18.02 8.18 -30.34
N LEU A 682 17.11 7.29 -29.95
CA LEU A 682 17.26 6.46 -28.75
C LEU A 682 18.47 5.49 -28.85
N SER A 683 18.77 4.98 -30.05
CA SER A 683 19.90 4.07 -30.26
C SER A 683 21.25 4.68 -29.90
N VAL A 684 21.40 6.02 -29.97
CA VAL A 684 22.62 6.71 -29.54
C VAL A 684 22.86 6.48 -28.05
N GLY A 685 21.83 6.70 -27.22
CA GLY A 685 21.91 6.51 -25.78
C GLY A 685 21.97 5.06 -25.35
N LEU A 686 21.28 4.16 -26.06
CA LEU A 686 21.38 2.71 -25.83
C LEU A 686 22.78 2.16 -26.14
N SER A 687 23.52 2.81 -27.04
CA SER A 687 24.90 2.44 -27.38
C SER A 687 25.94 2.98 -26.38
N SER A 688 25.53 3.84 -25.43
CA SER A 688 26.43 4.36 -24.41
C SER A 688 26.85 3.25 -23.44
N PRO A 689 28.14 3.13 -23.08
CA PRO A 689 28.60 2.16 -22.07
C PRO A 689 28.05 2.47 -20.67
N GLN A 690 27.46 3.65 -20.49
CA GLN A 690 26.88 4.11 -19.23
C GLN A 690 25.40 3.68 -19.10
N CYS A 691 24.79 3.19 -20.19
CA CYS A 691 23.40 2.79 -20.22
C CYS A 691 23.17 1.52 -19.40
N LYS A 692 22.31 1.62 -18.37
CA LYS A 692 21.93 0.50 -17.49
C LYS A 692 20.57 -0.13 -17.85
N LEU A 693 19.99 0.29 -18.97
CA LEU A 693 18.63 -0.11 -19.36
C LEU A 693 18.56 -1.59 -19.73
N GLN A 694 17.71 -2.33 -19.05
CA GLN A 694 17.51 -3.78 -19.25
C GLN A 694 16.23 -4.09 -20.02
N ILE A 695 15.19 -3.27 -19.86
CA ILE A 695 13.87 -3.50 -20.46
C ILE A 695 13.46 -2.26 -21.25
N LEU A 696 13.18 -2.45 -22.53
CA LEU A 696 12.68 -1.43 -23.43
C LEU A 696 11.41 -1.90 -24.13
N ARG A 697 10.32 -1.13 -24.00
CA ARG A 697 9.04 -1.43 -24.64
C ARG A 697 8.61 -0.31 -25.58
N LEU A 698 8.39 -0.67 -26.83
CA LEU A 698 8.10 0.20 -27.97
C LEU A 698 6.92 -0.33 -28.80
N SER A 699 5.96 -1.00 -28.16
CA SER A 699 4.78 -1.54 -28.85
C SER A 699 3.87 -0.42 -29.33
N PHE A 700 3.30 -0.55 -30.54
CA PHE A 700 2.45 0.49 -31.16
C PHE A 700 3.13 1.88 -31.21
N CYS A 701 4.36 1.94 -31.73
CA CYS A 701 5.13 3.18 -31.82
C CYS A 701 5.32 3.72 -33.25
N ASP A 702 4.56 3.17 -34.21
CA ASP A 702 4.68 3.44 -35.64
C ASP A 702 6.07 3.14 -36.21
N LEU A 703 6.62 1.99 -35.79
CA LEU A 703 7.95 1.55 -36.20
C LEU A 703 7.89 0.71 -37.48
N SER A 704 8.92 0.83 -38.32
CA SER A 704 9.12 0.05 -39.53
C SER A 704 10.39 -0.81 -39.45
N SER A 705 10.77 -1.44 -40.57
CA SER A 705 12.04 -2.14 -40.68
C SER A 705 13.27 -1.26 -40.42
N GLU A 706 13.18 0.06 -40.63
CA GLU A 706 14.31 0.98 -40.38
C GLU A 706 14.70 1.01 -38.89
N SER A 707 13.71 1.02 -37.99
CA SER A 707 13.93 0.87 -36.54
C SER A 707 14.72 -0.37 -36.16
N CYS A 708 14.45 -1.50 -36.83
CA CYS A 708 15.19 -2.74 -36.60
C CYS A 708 16.67 -2.60 -36.96
N GLY A 709 16.99 -1.87 -38.04
CA GLY A 709 18.37 -1.57 -38.43
C GLY A 709 19.12 -0.74 -37.38
N PHE A 710 18.48 0.29 -36.81
CA PHE A 710 19.07 1.08 -35.74
C PHE A 710 19.35 0.24 -34.49
N LEU A 711 18.39 -0.58 -34.05
CA LEU A 711 18.59 -1.46 -32.89
C LEU A 711 19.61 -2.57 -33.17
N ALA A 712 19.66 -3.10 -34.39
CA ALA A 712 20.70 -4.06 -34.79
C ALA A 712 22.11 -3.46 -34.64
N SER A 713 22.29 -2.18 -34.94
CA SER A 713 23.56 -1.49 -34.74
C SER A 713 23.96 -1.37 -33.27
N VAL A 714 22.98 -1.15 -32.36
CA VAL A 714 23.20 -1.12 -30.91
C VAL A 714 23.80 -2.46 -30.44
N PHE A 715 23.22 -3.58 -30.88
CA PHE A 715 23.68 -4.91 -30.49
C PHE A 715 25.00 -5.34 -31.15
N SER A 716 25.34 -4.76 -32.31
CA SER A 716 26.53 -5.13 -33.07
C SER A 716 27.80 -4.43 -32.61
N ASN A 717 27.69 -3.22 -32.09
CA ASN A 717 28.86 -2.34 -31.90
C ASN A 717 29.51 -2.47 -30.52
N GLN A 718 28.73 -2.64 -29.46
CA GLN A 718 29.20 -2.66 -28.07
C GLN A 718 28.33 -3.55 -27.18
N PRO A 719 28.83 -4.02 -26.02
CA PRO A 719 28.03 -4.80 -25.08
C PRO A 719 26.80 -4.01 -24.60
N SER A 720 25.61 -4.48 -24.94
CA SER A 720 24.35 -3.89 -24.48
C SER A 720 23.94 -4.46 -23.12
N SER A 721 23.36 -3.62 -22.25
CA SER A 721 22.73 -4.05 -21.00
C SER A 721 21.29 -4.59 -21.20
N LEU A 722 20.72 -4.43 -22.39
CA LEU A 722 19.34 -4.77 -22.70
C LEU A 722 19.12 -6.29 -22.67
N ARG A 723 18.09 -6.71 -21.93
CA ARG A 723 17.66 -8.10 -21.72
C ARG A 723 16.27 -8.37 -22.32
N GLU A 724 15.39 -7.39 -22.33
CA GLU A 724 14.05 -7.49 -22.90
C GLU A 724 13.77 -6.36 -23.87
N LEU A 725 13.29 -6.73 -25.05
CA LEU A 725 12.86 -5.82 -26.10
C LEU A 725 11.46 -6.22 -26.58
N ASP A 726 10.50 -5.31 -26.42
CA ASP A 726 9.16 -5.45 -26.98
C ASP A 726 8.97 -4.43 -28.11
N MET A 727 8.82 -4.93 -29.34
CA MET A 727 8.50 -4.14 -30.53
C MET A 727 7.17 -4.56 -31.15
N SER A 728 6.30 -5.19 -30.37
CA SER A 728 5.02 -5.73 -30.85
C SER A 728 4.14 -4.64 -31.50
N ASN A 729 3.20 -5.06 -32.35
CA ASN A 729 2.22 -4.19 -32.97
C ASN A 729 2.82 -3.02 -33.78
N ASN A 730 3.95 -3.29 -34.46
CA ASN A 730 4.60 -2.36 -35.36
C ASN A 730 4.74 -2.98 -36.76
N ARG A 731 4.88 -2.18 -37.81
CA ARG A 731 4.92 -2.70 -39.19
C ARG A 731 6.36 -3.03 -39.59
N LEU A 732 6.97 -3.97 -38.88
CA LEU A 732 8.39 -4.32 -39.07
C LEU A 732 8.62 -5.17 -40.33
N TRP A 733 7.67 -6.05 -40.65
CA TRP A 733 7.74 -7.01 -41.76
C TRP A 733 8.97 -7.93 -41.68
N ASP A 734 9.10 -8.84 -42.65
CA ASP A 734 10.24 -9.79 -42.69
C ASP A 734 11.60 -9.09 -42.86
N SER A 735 11.63 -7.94 -43.55
CA SER A 735 12.85 -7.15 -43.73
C SER A 735 13.39 -6.60 -42.41
N GLY A 736 12.52 -6.16 -41.50
CA GLY A 736 12.91 -5.71 -40.17
C GLY A 736 13.50 -6.84 -39.34
N VAL A 737 12.85 -8.01 -39.32
CA VAL A 737 13.35 -9.19 -38.60
C VAL A 737 14.71 -9.62 -39.15
N LYS A 738 14.89 -9.62 -40.47
CA LYS A 738 16.19 -9.90 -41.11
C LYS A 738 17.29 -8.98 -40.57
N GLN A 739 17.05 -7.66 -40.53
CA GLN A 739 18.02 -6.70 -40.02
C GLN A 739 18.30 -6.90 -38.52
N LEU A 740 17.25 -7.10 -37.72
CA LEU A 740 17.39 -7.31 -36.29
C LEU A 740 18.22 -8.55 -35.97
N CYS A 741 18.00 -9.66 -36.69
CA CYS A 741 18.74 -10.91 -36.51
C CYS A 741 20.26 -10.74 -36.71
N VAL A 742 20.69 -9.88 -37.65
CA VAL A 742 22.13 -9.58 -37.84
C VAL A 742 22.75 -9.02 -36.56
N GLY A 743 22.06 -8.11 -35.87
CA GLY A 743 22.54 -7.56 -34.60
C GLY A 743 22.46 -8.54 -33.44
N LEU A 744 21.40 -9.35 -33.38
CA LEU A 744 21.22 -10.36 -32.32
C LEU A 744 22.22 -11.52 -32.40
N GLN A 745 22.80 -11.78 -33.58
CA GLN A 745 23.88 -12.76 -33.77
C GLN A 745 25.23 -12.29 -33.21
N SER A 746 25.37 -11.00 -32.86
CA SER A 746 26.59 -10.44 -32.29
C SER A 746 26.91 -11.03 -30.92
N ARG A 747 28.19 -11.26 -30.64
CA ARG A 747 28.69 -11.68 -29.31
C ARG A 747 28.47 -10.62 -28.23
N PHE A 748 28.20 -9.38 -28.63
CA PHE A 748 27.90 -8.28 -27.72
C PHE A 748 26.43 -8.21 -27.32
N CYS A 749 25.54 -8.94 -28.02
CA CYS A 749 24.13 -8.98 -27.69
C CYS A 749 23.89 -9.86 -26.45
N ARG A 750 23.05 -9.35 -25.55
CA ARG A 750 22.71 -9.96 -24.27
C ARG A 750 21.21 -10.15 -24.07
N LEU A 751 20.45 -9.94 -25.15
CA LEU A 751 19.00 -9.96 -25.17
C LEU A 751 18.50 -11.39 -24.90
N GLU A 752 17.58 -11.52 -23.96
CA GLU A 752 17.01 -12.80 -23.52
C GLU A 752 15.53 -12.92 -23.91
N THR A 753 14.82 -11.80 -23.98
CA THR A 753 13.39 -11.75 -24.31
C THR A 753 13.16 -10.83 -25.51
N LEU A 754 12.49 -11.35 -26.53
CA LEU A 754 12.10 -10.62 -27.73
C LEU A 754 10.61 -10.83 -28.02
N SER A 755 9.85 -9.74 -28.09
CA SER A 755 8.46 -9.76 -28.54
C SER A 755 8.28 -9.02 -29.86
N LEU A 756 7.77 -9.75 -30.85
CA LEU A 756 7.44 -9.29 -32.21
C LEU A 756 5.99 -9.65 -32.57
N ARG A 757 5.11 -9.66 -31.57
CA ARG A 757 3.69 -9.98 -31.75
C ARG A 757 3.05 -8.99 -32.73
N PHE A 758 2.24 -9.47 -33.66
CA PHE A 758 1.51 -8.62 -34.63
C PHE A 758 2.42 -7.63 -35.37
N CYS A 759 3.50 -8.12 -35.97
CA CYS A 759 4.49 -7.30 -36.67
C CYS A 759 4.47 -7.41 -38.21
N GLY A 760 3.46 -8.11 -38.76
CA GLY A 760 3.35 -8.38 -40.19
C GLY A 760 4.35 -9.43 -40.68
N LEU A 761 4.74 -10.36 -39.82
CA LEU A 761 5.72 -11.39 -40.14
C LEU A 761 5.09 -12.55 -40.94
N THR A 762 5.86 -13.13 -41.86
CA THR A 762 5.48 -14.29 -42.67
C THR A 762 6.42 -15.48 -42.44
N GLU A 763 6.27 -16.56 -43.22
CA GLU A 763 7.19 -17.70 -43.18
C GLU A 763 8.67 -17.34 -43.44
N LYS A 764 8.96 -16.18 -44.06
CA LYS A 764 10.34 -15.74 -44.30
C LYS A 764 11.04 -15.31 -43.01
N SER A 765 10.32 -14.68 -42.08
CA SER A 765 10.86 -14.31 -40.76
C SER A 765 11.33 -15.53 -39.97
N CYS A 766 10.64 -16.65 -40.11
CA CYS A 766 11.00 -17.93 -39.49
C CYS A 766 12.36 -18.46 -39.93
N GLU A 767 12.77 -18.19 -41.18
CA GLU A 767 14.11 -18.57 -41.68
C GLU A 767 15.21 -17.78 -40.96
N PHE A 768 15.06 -16.45 -40.87
CA PHE A 768 16.05 -15.60 -40.19
C PHE A 768 16.14 -15.89 -38.69
N LEU A 769 14.98 -16.04 -38.03
CA LEU A 769 14.91 -16.38 -36.62
C LEU A 769 15.44 -17.78 -36.35
N GLY A 770 15.13 -18.76 -37.21
CA GLY A 770 15.67 -20.11 -37.08
C GLY A 770 17.19 -20.12 -37.10
N SER A 771 17.81 -19.47 -38.10
CA SER A 771 19.26 -19.34 -38.19
C SER A 771 19.90 -18.59 -37.01
N LEU A 772 19.20 -17.59 -36.44
CA LEU A 772 19.64 -16.94 -35.21
C LEU A 772 19.62 -17.91 -34.03
N LEU A 773 18.55 -18.68 -33.85
CA LEU A 773 18.34 -19.56 -32.70
C LEU A 773 19.27 -20.78 -32.69
N SER A 774 19.75 -21.23 -33.84
CA SER A 774 20.77 -22.28 -33.94
C SER A 774 22.20 -21.76 -33.75
N SER A 775 22.40 -20.44 -33.67
CA SER A 775 23.72 -19.84 -33.43
C SER A 775 24.17 -19.92 -31.97
N LYS A 776 25.43 -20.31 -31.75
CA LYS A 776 26.09 -20.33 -30.43
C LYS A 776 26.17 -18.96 -29.74
N SER A 777 26.02 -17.87 -30.48
CA SER A 777 26.04 -16.51 -29.93
C SER A 777 24.67 -16.01 -29.48
N CYS A 778 23.59 -16.78 -29.73
CA CYS A 778 22.25 -16.39 -29.36
C CYS A 778 22.00 -16.59 -27.86
N HIS A 779 21.43 -15.56 -27.22
CA HIS A 779 21.07 -15.59 -25.79
C HIS A 779 19.56 -15.55 -25.55
N LEU A 780 18.76 -15.59 -26.62
CA LEU A 780 17.30 -15.54 -26.53
C LEU A 780 16.75 -16.79 -25.85
N LYS A 781 15.96 -16.58 -24.81
CA LYS A 781 15.25 -17.59 -24.03
C LYS A 781 13.74 -17.50 -24.24
N VAL A 782 13.22 -16.30 -24.48
CA VAL A 782 11.77 -16.06 -24.63
C VAL A 782 11.52 -15.32 -25.94
N VAL A 783 10.72 -15.92 -26.80
CA VAL A 783 10.33 -15.31 -28.08
C VAL A 783 8.82 -15.34 -28.24
N ASN A 784 8.22 -14.18 -28.47
CA ASN A 784 6.81 -14.05 -28.79
C ASN A 784 6.62 -13.59 -30.23
N LEU A 785 6.08 -14.47 -31.08
CA LEU A 785 5.76 -14.20 -32.48
C LEU A 785 4.25 -14.23 -32.74
N SER A 786 3.43 -14.16 -31.70
CA SER A 786 1.98 -14.30 -31.80
C SER A 786 1.34 -13.31 -32.79
N ASP A 787 0.16 -13.65 -33.30
CA ASP A 787 -0.62 -12.82 -34.22
C ASP A 787 0.13 -12.45 -35.52
N ASN A 788 1.01 -13.32 -36.00
CA ASN A 788 1.69 -13.19 -37.29
C ASN A 788 1.29 -14.30 -38.26
N LYS A 789 1.43 -14.10 -39.57
CA LYS A 789 1.00 -15.11 -40.56
C LYS A 789 2.15 -16.07 -40.90
N LEU A 790 2.59 -16.86 -39.93
CA LEU A 790 3.78 -17.71 -40.07
C LEU A 790 3.52 -19.00 -40.87
N LEU A 791 2.29 -19.53 -40.79
CA LEU A 791 1.85 -20.76 -41.47
C LEU A 791 2.65 -22.01 -41.06
N ASP A 792 2.22 -23.17 -41.55
CA ASP A 792 2.95 -24.43 -41.36
C ASP A 792 4.38 -24.34 -41.94
N SER A 793 4.55 -23.71 -43.10
CA SER A 793 5.84 -23.59 -43.78
C SER A 793 6.88 -22.85 -42.95
N GLY A 794 6.51 -21.75 -42.30
CA GLY A 794 7.41 -21.01 -41.42
C GLY A 794 7.76 -21.79 -40.17
N VAL A 795 6.76 -22.38 -39.50
CA VAL A 795 6.98 -23.13 -38.26
C VAL A 795 7.80 -24.40 -38.49
N MET A 796 7.66 -25.07 -39.63
CA MET A 796 8.52 -26.20 -39.98
C MET A 796 10.01 -25.78 -40.07
N ARG A 797 10.31 -24.61 -40.61
CA ARG A 797 11.70 -24.07 -40.63
C ARG A 797 12.21 -23.75 -39.23
N LEU A 798 11.41 -23.08 -38.40
CA LEU A 798 11.76 -22.86 -36.99
C LEU A 798 12.01 -24.19 -36.27
N SER A 799 11.15 -25.19 -36.52
CA SER A 799 11.24 -26.51 -35.89
C SER A 799 12.51 -27.27 -36.30
N ALA A 800 12.99 -27.11 -37.54
CA ALA A 800 14.25 -27.71 -37.97
C ALA A 800 15.44 -27.17 -37.16
N GLU A 801 15.45 -25.87 -36.89
CA GLU A 801 16.54 -25.19 -36.17
C GLU A 801 16.46 -25.40 -34.65
N LEU A 802 15.26 -25.56 -34.08
CA LEU A 802 15.04 -25.92 -32.66
C LEU A 802 15.62 -27.30 -32.29
N GLN A 803 15.89 -28.16 -33.26
CA GLN A 803 16.57 -29.44 -33.04
C GLN A 803 18.05 -29.27 -32.68
N SER A 804 18.64 -28.10 -32.94
CA SER A 804 20.04 -27.83 -32.61
C SER A 804 20.27 -27.92 -31.09
N PRO A 805 21.31 -28.64 -30.63
CA PRO A 805 21.65 -28.72 -29.21
C PRO A 805 22.12 -27.37 -28.64
N ASP A 806 22.53 -26.43 -29.50
CA ASP A 806 22.96 -25.09 -29.10
C ASP A 806 21.78 -24.14 -28.81
N CYS A 807 20.54 -24.54 -29.11
CA CYS A 807 19.36 -23.72 -28.87
C CYS A 807 19.05 -23.61 -27.36
N GLN A 808 19.04 -22.38 -26.81
CA GLN A 808 18.80 -22.10 -25.39
C GLN A 808 17.38 -21.57 -25.09
N MET A 809 16.45 -21.76 -26.02
CA MET A 809 15.08 -21.28 -25.84
C MET A 809 14.44 -21.90 -24.59
N LYS A 810 13.43 -21.23 -24.04
CA LYS A 810 12.67 -21.71 -22.88
C LYS A 810 11.18 -21.48 -23.09
N SER A 811 10.79 -20.37 -23.70
CA SER A 811 9.39 -20.04 -23.94
C SER A 811 9.22 -19.55 -25.37
N LEU A 812 8.29 -20.18 -26.09
CA LEU A 812 7.93 -19.82 -27.46
C LEU A 812 6.43 -19.60 -27.56
N SER A 813 6.03 -18.39 -27.93
CA SER A 813 4.64 -18.05 -28.15
C SER A 813 4.37 -17.85 -29.65
N LEU A 814 3.52 -18.73 -30.17
CA LEU A 814 3.07 -18.81 -31.56
C LEU A 814 1.53 -18.71 -31.63
N SER A 815 0.92 -18.03 -30.66
CA SER A 815 -0.52 -17.89 -30.57
C SER A 815 -1.05 -17.18 -31.82
N SER A 816 -2.18 -17.63 -32.38
CA SER A 816 -2.79 -17.00 -33.57
C SER A 816 -1.86 -16.88 -34.79
N CYS A 817 -0.98 -17.87 -35.02
CA CYS A 817 0.02 -17.84 -36.09
C CYS A 817 -0.37 -18.55 -37.41
N TRP A 818 -1.64 -18.96 -37.53
CA TRP A 818 -2.18 -19.67 -38.69
C TRP A 818 -1.51 -21.05 -38.91
N ILE A 819 -1.20 -21.73 -37.82
CA ILE A 819 -0.52 -23.03 -37.81
C ILE A 819 -1.55 -24.16 -37.89
N GLY A 820 -1.32 -25.10 -38.79
CA GLY A 820 -2.07 -26.33 -39.00
C GLY A 820 -1.41 -27.56 -38.37
N GLU A 821 -1.95 -28.74 -38.69
CA GLU A 821 -1.44 -30.02 -38.18
C GLU A 821 0.02 -30.28 -38.58
N LYS A 822 0.43 -29.89 -39.79
CA LYS A 822 1.82 -30.11 -40.26
C LYS A 822 2.84 -29.31 -39.45
N GLY A 823 2.56 -28.05 -39.14
CA GLY A 823 3.44 -27.24 -38.29
C GLY A 823 3.54 -27.80 -36.87
N CYS A 824 2.42 -28.23 -36.28
CA CYS A 824 2.39 -28.78 -34.93
C CYS A 824 3.09 -30.15 -34.82
N THR A 825 2.91 -31.03 -35.81
CA THR A 825 3.65 -32.31 -35.88
C THR A 825 5.16 -32.08 -36.00
N SER A 826 5.59 -31.08 -36.78
CA SER A 826 7.00 -30.68 -36.89
C SER A 826 7.57 -30.15 -35.57
N LEU A 827 6.81 -29.35 -34.82
CA LEU A 827 7.20 -28.90 -33.49
C LEU A 827 7.36 -30.07 -32.51
N ALA A 828 6.43 -31.03 -32.53
CA ALA A 828 6.53 -32.22 -31.69
C ALA A 828 7.76 -33.09 -32.03
N SER A 829 8.13 -33.16 -33.32
CA SER A 829 9.38 -33.80 -33.75
C SER A 829 10.60 -33.06 -33.21
N ALA A 830 10.60 -31.72 -33.25
CA ALA A 830 11.71 -30.93 -32.73
C ALA A 830 11.93 -31.15 -31.23
N LEU A 831 10.84 -31.19 -30.45
CA LEU A 831 10.86 -31.51 -29.01
C LEU A 831 11.27 -32.97 -28.73
N THR A 832 11.21 -33.86 -29.71
CA THR A 832 11.74 -35.23 -29.57
C THR A 832 13.25 -35.23 -29.73
N SER A 833 13.77 -34.51 -30.73
CA SER A 833 15.20 -34.44 -31.03
C SER A 833 15.99 -33.62 -30.02
N ASN A 834 15.40 -32.53 -29.51
CA ASN A 834 15.99 -31.70 -28.45
C ASN A 834 14.98 -31.50 -27.30
N PRO A 835 14.86 -32.48 -26.39
CA PRO A 835 13.80 -32.50 -25.39
C PRO A 835 13.97 -31.47 -24.27
N PHE A 836 15.14 -30.82 -24.16
CA PHE A 836 15.44 -29.80 -23.15
C PHE A 836 15.32 -28.35 -23.68
N SER A 837 14.92 -28.19 -24.95
CA SER A 837 14.90 -26.91 -25.65
C SER A 837 13.76 -25.96 -25.29
N LEU A 838 12.68 -26.44 -24.65
CA LEU A 838 11.50 -25.62 -24.35
C LEU A 838 10.83 -26.07 -23.05
N LYS A 839 10.41 -25.09 -22.25
CA LYS A 839 9.61 -25.25 -21.04
C LYS A 839 8.16 -24.80 -21.24
N GLU A 840 7.95 -23.77 -22.07
CA GLU A 840 6.63 -23.22 -22.35
C GLU A 840 6.41 -23.11 -23.86
N LEU A 841 5.27 -23.60 -24.33
CA LEU A 841 4.83 -23.48 -25.71
C LEU A 841 3.38 -23.00 -25.74
N ASP A 842 3.15 -21.84 -26.35
CA ASP A 842 1.82 -21.29 -26.56
C ASP A 842 1.44 -21.39 -28.04
N LEU A 843 0.45 -22.23 -28.33
CA LEU A 843 -0.15 -22.46 -29.64
C LEU A 843 -1.64 -22.10 -29.65
N SER A 844 -2.12 -21.34 -28.68
CA SER A 844 -3.52 -20.95 -28.57
C SER A 844 -4.02 -20.30 -29.87
N TYR A 845 -5.30 -20.49 -30.20
CA TYR A 845 -5.91 -19.93 -31.42
C TYR A 845 -5.28 -20.41 -32.76
N ASN A 846 -4.55 -21.53 -32.77
CA ASN A 846 -4.15 -22.26 -33.99
C ASN A 846 -4.99 -23.54 -34.20
N HIS A 847 -4.70 -24.31 -35.25
CA HIS A 847 -5.34 -25.59 -35.52
C HIS A 847 -4.32 -26.74 -35.55
N PRO A 848 -3.91 -27.23 -34.38
CA PRO A 848 -2.89 -28.29 -34.31
C PRO A 848 -3.30 -29.62 -34.94
N GLY A 849 -4.56 -29.79 -35.35
CA GLY A 849 -5.13 -31.07 -35.79
C GLY A 849 -5.15 -32.12 -34.67
N ASP A 850 -5.81 -33.25 -34.92
CA ASP A 850 -5.88 -34.33 -33.93
C ASP A 850 -4.50 -34.96 -33.71
N LEU A 851 -3.73 -35.13 -34.80
CA LEU A 851 -2.41 -35.73 -34.71
C LEU A 851 -1.41 -34.81 -34.02
N GLY A 852 -1.34 -33.54 -34.43
CA GLY A 852 -0.40 -32.58 -33.83
C GLY A 852 -0.72 -32.30 -32.36
N ALA A 853 -2.00 -32.19 -32.00
CA ALA A 853 -2.43 -32.03 -30.60
C ALA A 853 -2.06 -33.25 -29.76
N LYS A 854 -2.28 -34.47 -30.27
CA LYS A 854 -1.91 -35.71 -29.58
C LYS A 854 -0.40 -35.81 -29.36
N LEU A 855 0.41 -35.53 -30.37
CA LEU A 855 1.86 -35.61 -30.28
C LEU A 855 2.44 -34.57 -29.30
N LEU A 856 1.96 -33.32 -29.33
CA LEU A 856 2.40 -32.27 -28.40
C LEU A 856 1.94 -32.55 -26.96
N SER A 857 0.71 -33.04 -26.78
CA SER A 857 0.21 -33.44 -25.46
C SER A 857 0.99 -34.61 -24.88
N ALA A 858 1.46 -35.54 -25.73
CA ALA A 858 2.33 -36.63 -25.29
C ALA A 858 3.67 -36.10 -24.75
N LYS A 859 4.21 -35.01 -25.33
CA LYS A 859 5.45 -34.38 -24.85
C LYS A 859 5.32 -33.71 -23.50
N LEU A 860 4.16 -33.12 -23.19
CA LEU A 860 3.90 -32.56 -21.87
C LEU A 860 3.92 -33.63 -20.76
N ASN A 861 3.57 -34.87 -21.10
CA ASN A 861 3.55 -36.00 -20.16
C ASN A 861 4.82 -36.86 -20.18
N ASP A 862 5.80 -36.51 -21.03
CA ASP A 862 7.05 -37.24 -21.18
C ASP A 862 8.06 -36.76 -20.12
N PRO A 863 8.46 -37.59 -19.15
CA PRO A 863 9.40 -37.19 -18.10
C PRO A 863 10.81 -36.90 -18.63
N GLN A 864 11.11 -37.27 -19.88
CA GLN A 864 12.37 -36.93 -20.54
C GLN A 864 12.32 -35.58 -21.27
N CYS A 865 11.15 -34.95 -21.37
CA CYS A 865 10.95 -33.63 -21.97
C CYS A 865 10.84 -32.54 -20.90
N SER A 866 11.44 -31.37 -21.14
CA SER A 866 11.40 -30.23 -20.21
C SER A 866 10.13 -29.38 -20.31
N LEU A 867 9.19 -29.73 -21.20
CA LEU A 867 7.98 -28.96 -21.44
C LEU A 867 7.06 -29.04 -20.22
N GLU A 868 6.87 -27.91 -19.55
CA GLU A 868 6.06 -27.78 -18.33
C GLU A 868 4.69 -27.18 -18.63
N THR A 869 4.60 -26.30 -19.63
CA THR A 869 3.35 -25.60 -20.01
C THR A 869 3.10 -25.69 -21.51
N LEU A 870 1.93 -26.21 -21.88
CA LEU A 870 1.43 -26.22 -23.25
C LEU A 870 0.05 -25.56 -23.29
N ARG A 871 -0.10 -24.49 -24.07
CA ARG A 871 -1.40 -23.83 -24.29
C ARG A 871 -1.89 -24.11 -25.71
N MET A 872 -3.11 -24.61 -25.81
CA MET A 872 -3.78 -24.96 -27.08
C MET A 872 -5.26 -24.59 -27.07
N ASP A 873 -5.69 -23.65 -26.24
CA ASP A 873 -7.10 -23.24 -26.11
C ASP A 873 -7.71 -22.78 -27.44
N TYR A 874 -8.97 -23.19 -27.62
CA TYR A 874 -9.60 -23.37 -28.93
C TYR A 874 -10.32 -22.12 -29.45
N SER A 875 -9.92 -21.68 -30.66
CA SER A 875 -10.81 -21.15 -31.72
C SER A 875 -10.19 -21.25 -33.13
N GLY A 876 -9.05 -21.95 -33.31
CA GLY A 876 -8.30 -21.89 -34.58
C GLY A 876 -8.91 -22.67 -35.75
N ALA A 877 -9.72 -23.70 -35.49
CA ALA A 877 -10.50 -24.39 -36.53
C ALA A 877 -11.49 -23.44 -37.23
N GLU A 878 -11.99 -22.42 -36.53
CA GLU A 878 -12.80 -21.37 -37.14
C GLU A 878 -11.94 -20.31 -37.86
N ARG A 879 -10.75 -19.99 -37.40
CA ARG A 879 -9.88 -19.01 -38.09
C ARG A 879 -9.28 -19.52 -39.41
N LEU A 880 -8.92 -20.81 -39.49
CA LEU A 880 -8.31 -21.40 -40.68
C LEU A 880 -9.32 -21.77 -41.78
N LYS A 881 -10.62 -21.89 -41.44
CA LYS A 881 -11.70 -22.18 -42.39
C LYS A 881 -12.36 -20.95 -43.05
N LEU A 882 -11.78 -19.75 -42.97
CA LEU A 882 -12.55 -18.52 -43.19
C LEU A 882 -12.74 -18.09 -44.66
N SER A 883 -13.87 -18.53 -45.26
CA SER A 883 -14.69 -17.60 -46.02
C SER A 883 -15.30 -16.61 -45.03
N VAL A 884 -14.97 -15.31 -45.09
CA VAL A 884 -15.54 -14.28 -44.17
C VAL A 884 -17.07 -14.24 -44.18
N LYS A 885 -17.67 -14.79 -45.24
CA LYS A 885 -19.11 -15.02 -45.38
C LYS A 885 -19.73 -15.83 -44.23
N LYS A 886 -18.98 -16.67 -43.52
CA LYS A 886 -19.52 -17.43 -42.38
C LYS A 886 -19.80 -16.58 -41.14
N PHE A 887 -19.22 -15.38 -41.07
CA PHE A 887 -19.52 -14.38 -40.03
C PHE A 887 -20.53 -13.33 -40.53
N ALA A 888 -21.23 -13.62 -41.64
CA ALA A 888 -22.25 -12.75 -42.18
C ALA A 888 -23.30 -12.44 -41.10
N CYS A 889 -23.45 -11.15 -40.77
CA CYS A 889 -24.55 -10.71 -39.93
C CYS A 889 -25.72 -10.26 -40.81
N SER A 890 -26.93 -10.70 -40.46
CA SER A 890 -28.16 -10.24 -41.10
C SER A 890 -28.55 -8.88 -40.53
N LEU A 891 -28.22 -7.82 -41.26
CA LEU A 891 -28.50 -6.43 -40.87
C LEU A 891 -29.76 -5.91 -41.54
N THR A 892 -30.51 -5.07 -40.83
CA THR A 892 -31.69 -4.34 -41.35
C THR A 892 -31.61 -2.88 -40.96
N LEU A 893 -31.91 -1.98 -41.89
CA LEU A 893 -31.95 -0.53 -41.65
C LEU A 893 -33.13 -0.17 -40.76
N ASP A 894 -32.88 0.64 -39.73
CA ASP A 894 -33.85 1.07 -38.73
C ASP A 894 -34.58 2.34 -39.22
N PRO A 895 -35.89 2.24 -39.57
CA PRO A 895 -36.66 3.38 -40.05
C PRO A 895 -36.76 4.52 -39.04
N ASP A 896 -36.71 4.21 -37.74
CA ASP A 896 -36.83 5.22 -36.67
C ASP A 896 -35.57 6.10 -36.57
N THR A 897 -34.47 5.66 -37.19
CA THR A 897 -33.21 6.41 -37.27
C THR A 897 -32.98 7.08 -38.61
N ALA A 898 -33.85 6.83 -39.60
CA ALA A 898 -33.68 7.32 -40.95
C ALA A 898 -34.02 8.82 -41.05
N HIS A 899 -33.09 9.60 -41.57
CA HIS A 899 -33.33 11.01 -41.81
C HIS A 899 -34.40 11.23 -42.89
N ARG A 900 -35.21 12.29 -42.77
CA ARG A 900 -36.33 12.65 -43.68
C ARG A 900 -35.95 12.80 -45.17
N ASN A 901 -34.66 13.01 -45.47
CA ASN A 901 -34.15 13.14 -46.84
C ASN A 901 -33.69 11.79 -47.42
N LEU A 902 -33.89 10.69 -46.71
CA LEU A 902 -33.55 9.33 -47.15
C LEU A 902 -34.84 8.54 -47.35
N ALA A 903 -34.87 7.72 -48.39
CA ALA A 903 -35.93 6.74 -48.62
C ALA A 903 -35.36 5.34 -48.34
N LEU A 904 -36.08 4.51 -47.58
CA LEU A 904 -35.71 3.10 -47.30
C LEU A 904 -36.57 2.11 -48.09
N SER A 905 -35.94 1.12 -48.72
CA SER A 905 -36.65 0.09 -49.47
C SER A 905 -37.58 -0.71 -48.57
N ALA A 906 -38.62 -1.34 -49.16
CA ALA A 906 -39.62 -2.10 -48.41
C ALA A 906 -39.02 -3.25 -47.57
N ASP A 907 -37.93 -3.86 -48.04
CA ASP A 907 -37.18 -4.90 -47.32
C ASP A 907 -36.19 -4.34 -46.28
N LYS A 908 -36.11 -3.00 -46.13
CA LYS A 908 -35.22 -2.28 -45.23
C LYS A 908 -33.72 -2.62 -45.41
N LYS A 909 -33.31 -2.99 -46.63
CA LYS A 909 -31.90 -3.27 -46.94
C LYS A 909 -31.22 -2.20 -47.79
N ALA A 910 -31.97 -1.36 -48.47
CA ALA A 910 -31.45 -0.31 -49.32
C ALA A 910 -31.95 1.08 -48.89
N VAL A 911 -31.11 2.07 -49.12
CA VAL A 911 -31.36 3.48 -48.85
C VAL A 911 -30.94 4.33 -50.05
N LEU A 912 -31.81 5.28 -50.41
CA LEU A 912 -31.62 6.23 -51.51
C LEU A 912 -31.69 7.66 -50.97
N GLY A 913 -30.77 8.52 -51.42
CA GLY A 913 -30.89 9.96 -51.17
C GLY A 913 -32.09 10.55 -51.92
N SER A 914 -32.88 11.42 -51.28
CA SER A 914 -34.04 12.09 -51.87
C SER A 914 -33.94 13.61 -51.75
N LYS A 915 -34.51 14.35 -52.72
CA LYS A 915 -34.41 15.82 -52.80
C LYS A 915 -35.60 16.59 -52.21
N ARG A 916 -36.71 15.93 -51.85
CA ARG A 916 -37.90 16.49 -51.11
C ARG A 916 -39.02 15.42 -51.04
N PRO A 917 -40.02 15.57 -50.13
CA PRO A 917 -40.94 14.47 -49.79
C PRO A 917 -41.93 14.27 -50.93
N ILE A 918 -41.91 13.12 -51.61
CA ILE A 918 -42.88 12.84 -52.67
C ILE A 918 -43.52 11.47 -52.45
N LEU A 919 -44.80 11.57 -52.11
CA LEU A 919 -45.87 10.64 -52.44
C LEU A 919 -45.72 10.15 -53.89
N GLN A 920 -45.23 8.92 -54.10
CA GLN A 920 -45.64 8.05 -55.20
C GLN A 920 -45.14 6.61 -55.00
N SER A 921 -46.09 5.77 -54.55
CA SER A 921 -46.28 4.36 -54.92
C SER A 921 -45.04 3.46 -55.11
N ARG A 922 -44.39 3.08 -53.99
CA ARG A 922 -43.82 1.74 -53.70
C ARG A 922 -43.08 1.65 -52.35
N TRP A 923 -43.18 2.68 -51.51
CA TRP A 923 -42.44 2.82 -50.26
C TRP A 923 -43.47 3.22 -49.20
N GLU A 924 -43.61 2.41 -48.14
CA GLU A 924 -44.62 2.61 -47.08
C GLU A 924 -44.26 3.83 -46.22
N LEU A 925 -45.26 4.68 -45.93
CA LEU A 925 -45.18 5.81 -44.99
C LEU A 925 -45.57 5.34 -43.58
N PHE A 926 -44.78 5.69 -42.57
CA PHE A 926 -45.12 5.55 -41.14
C PHE A 926 -44.57 6.74 -40.31
N PRO A 927 -45.08 6.97 -39.08
CA PRO A 927 -45.70 8.23 -38.70
C PRO A 927 -44.78 9.21 -37.96
N SER A 928 -45.33 10.42 -37.81
CA SER A 928 -44.80 11.63 -37.18
C SER A 928 -44.31 11.51 -35.72
N SER A 929 -43.11 12.09 -35.50
CA SER A 929 -42.59 12.85 -34.33
C SER A 929 -41.63 12.12 -33.36
N PRO A 930 -40.61 12.80 -32.75
CA PRO A 930 -40.31 14.23 -32.78
C PRO A 930 -38.96 14.60 -33.42
N GLU A 931 -38.95 15.81 -33.96
CA GLU A 931 -37.77 16.65 -34.15
C GLU A 931 -36.84 16.50 -32.92
N ILE A 932 -35.55 16.20 -33.13
CA ILE A 932 -34.38 16.72 -32.36
C ILE A 932 -33.09 15.89 -32.57
N TYR A 933 -33.10 14.64 -33.05
CA TYR A 933 -31.89 13.80 -32.85
C TYR A 933 -30.85 13.64 -33.97
N PHE A 934 -31.13 13.96 -35.24
CA PHE A 934 -30.12 13.78 -36.30
C PHE A 934 -30.07 14.98 -37.26
N LYS A 935 -29.03 15.82 -37.10
CA LYS A 935 -28.75 17.00 -37.95
C LYS A 935 -28.25 16.62 -39.36
N TRP A 936 -28.03 15.33 -39.65
CA TRP A 936 -27.35 14.81 -40.84
C TRP A 936 -28.11 13.66 -41.49
N GLU A 937 -27.97 13.50 -42.82
CA GLU A 937 -28.59 12.44 -43.61
C GLU A 937 -27.98 11.06 -43.30
N GLN A 938 -28.53 10.36 -42.31
CA GLN A 938 -28.08 9.05 -41.89
C GLN A 938 -29.20 8.04 -41.67
N VAL A 939 -28.82 6.76 -41.61
CA VAL A 939 -29.66 5.67 -41.11
C VAL A 939 -28.75 4.63 -40.43
N LEU A 940 -29.17 4.12 -39.27
CA LEU A 940 -28.49 3.05 -38.54
C LEU A 940 -29.16 1.71 -38.84
N CYS A 941 -28.46 0.61 -38.60
CA CYS A 941 -29.07 -0.70 -38.52
C CYS A 941 -29.72 -0.92 -37.15
N THR A 942 -30.78 -1.72 -37.10
CA THR A 942 -31.49 -2.07 -35.85
C THR A 942 -30.59 -2.86 -34.90
N GLN A 943 -29.70 -3.69 -35.45
CA GLN A 943 -28.83 -4.59 -34.68
C GLN A 943 -27.59 -3.87 -34.15
N GLY A 944 -27.42 -3.86 -32.83
CA GLY A 944 -26.18 -3.45 -32.17
C GLY A 944 -25.23 -4.65 -32.03
N LEU A 945 -24.02 -4.53 -32.58
CA LEU A 945 -22.99 -5.55 -32.54
C LEU A 945 -22.19 -5.42 -31.23
N THR A 946 -22.24 -6.46 -30.40
CA THR A 946 -21.78 -6.43 -28.99
C THR A 946 -20.74 -7.48 -28.62
N ALA A 947 -20.53 -8.49 -29.46
CA ALA A 947 -19.57 -9.57 -29.19
C ALA A 947 -19.21 -10.34 -30.46
N GLY A 948 -17.98 -10.87 -30.51
CA GLY A 948 -17.50 -11.76 -31.58
C GLY A 948 -17.08 -11.06 -32.87
N LEU A 949 -16.93 -11.86 -33.93
CA LEU A 949 -16.63 -11.43 -35.30
C LEU A 949 -17.94 -11.21 -36.06
N SER A 950 -18.07 -10.07 -36.74
CA SER A 950 -19.22 -9.75 -37.58
C SER A 950 -18.74 -9.26 -38.95
N TYR A 951 -19.41 -9.73 -40.00
CA TYR A 951 -19.08 -9.37 -41.37
C TYR A 951 -20.35 -8.98 -42.15
N TRP A 952 -20.27 -7.90 -42.93
CA TRP A 952 -21.33 -7.53 -43.86
C TRP A 952 -20.76 -6.83 -45.09
N GLU A 953 -21.51 -6.83 -46.18
CA GLU A 953 -21.14 -6.13 -47.41
C GLU A 953 -22.17 -5.06 -47.75
N VAL A 954 -21.68 -3.92 -48.22
CA VAL A 954 -22.50 -2.79 -48.65
C VAL A 954 -22.18 -2.47 -50.10
N LYS A 955 -23.19 -2.57 -50.96
CA LYS A 955 -23.15 -2.08 -52.34
C LYS A 955 -23.52 -0.61 -52.33
N TRP A 956 -22.71 0.25 -52.94
CA TRP A 956 -22.94 1.69 -52.92
C TRP A 956 -22.72 2.35 -54.28
N LYS A 957 -23.23 3.58 -54.44
CA LYS A 957 -23.08 4.44 -55.62
C LYS A 957 -23.08 5.91 -55.19
N GLY A 958 -22.24 6.74 -55.82
CA GLY A 958 -22.18 8.18 -55.57
C GLY A 958 -21.22 8.56 -54.44
N THR A 959 -21.68 9.32 -53.45
CA THR A 959 -20.89 9.66 -52.25
C THR A 959 -21.61 9.17 -51.00
N VAL A 960 -21.08 8.12 -50.38
CA VAL A 960 -21.66 7.47 -49.20
C VAL A 960 -20.56 7.22 -48.17
N SER A 961 -20.84 7.40 -46.88
CA SER A 961 -19.96 6.89 -45.83
C SER A 961 -20.54 5.62 -45.22
N ILE A 962 -19.69 4.61 -45.05
CA ILE A 962 -20.04 3.30 -44.50
C ILE A 962 -19.24 3.10 -43.22
N GLY A 963 -19.88 2.70 -42.12
CA GLY A 963 -19.16 2.56 -40.86
C GLY A 963 -20.01 2.06 -39.71
N VAL A 964 -19.55 2.34 -38.49
CA VAL A 964 -20.24 2.00 -37.24
C VAL A 964 -20.22 3.20 -36.27
N THR A 965 -21.20 3.26 -35.39
CA THR A 965 -21.31 4.30 -34.35
C THR A 965 -21.91 3.75 -33.06
N TYR A 966 -21.61 4.38 -31.93
CA TYR A 966 -22.41 4.21 -30.72
C TYR A 966 -23.78 4.91 -30.86
N LYS A 967 -24.80 4.39 -30.16
CA LYS A 967 -26.14 5.00 -30.13
C LYS A 967 -26.11 6.23 -29.20
N ALA A 968 -26.63 7.36 -29.64
CA ALA A 968 -26.79 8.54 -28.78
C ALA A 968 -27.92 8.30 -27.76
N GLY A 969 -27.69 8.63 -26.48
CA GLY A 969 -28.73 8.56 -25.44
C GLY A 969 -29.64 9.79 -25.46
N PRO A 970 -30.86 9.69 -24.92
CA PRO A 970 -31.88 10.76 -24.95
C PRO A 970 -31.55 12.01 -24.11
N ASP A 971 -30.45 12.03 -23.35
CA ASP A 971 -30.05 13.16 -22.48
C ASP A 971 -28.86 13.97 -23.01
N LYS A 972 -28.29 13.60 -24.17
CA LYS A 972 -27.17 14.33 -24.78
C LYS A 972 -27.67 15.12 -25.98
N GLY A 973 -27.92 16.42 -25.75
CA GLY A 973 -28.28 17.37 -26.81
C GLY A 973 -27.24 17.46 -27.93
N PRO A 974 -27.56 18.09 -29.07
CA PRO A 974 -26.68 18.14 -30.23
C PRO A 974 -25.47 19.03 -29.95
N ASP A 975 -24.31 18.42 -29.72
CA ASP A 975 -23.03 19.13 -29.67
C ASP A 975 -22.71 19.71 -31.07
N GLU A 976 -22.19 20.94 -31.16
CA GLU A 976 -21.95 21.64 -32.44
C GLU A 976 -20.83 21.02 -33.29
N SER A 977 -20.19 19.97 -32.79
CA SER A 977 -19.03 19.28 -33.34
C SER A 977 -19.37 18.05 -34.23
N CYS A 978 -20.64 17.89 -34.61
CA CYS A 978 -21.22 16.61 -35.03
C CYS A 978 -21.05 16.15 -36.50
N TRP A 979 -19.90 16.27 -37.16
CA TRP A 979 -19.73 15.55 -38.44
C TRP A 979 -19.26 14.10 -38.19
N HIS A 980 -19.75 13.13 -38.98
CA HIS A 980 -19.48 11.71 -38.78
C HIS A 980 -18.04 11.35 -39.16
N GLY A 981 -17.37 10.52 -38.36
CA GLY A 981 -15.90 10.37 -38.39
C GLY A 981 -15.14 11.56 -37.80
N GLY A 982 -15.84 12.66 -37.52
CA GLY A 982 -15.39 13.84 -36.80
C GLY A 982 -15.60 13.77 -35.30
N ASN A 983 -15.80 12.59 -34.73
CA ASN A 983 -15.92 12.41 -33.29
C ASN A 983 -15.31 11.06 -32.89
N ASP A 984 -15.13 10.86 -31.60
CA ASP A 984 -14.59 9.65 -31.01
C ASP A 984 -15.60 8.50 -30.88
N ARG A 985 -16.85 8.70 -31.35
CA ARG A 985 -17.95 7.74 -31.24
C ARG A 985 -18.33 7.06 -32.55
N SER A 986 -17.72 7.45 -33.67
CA SER A 986 -18.00 6.92 -35.00
C SER A 986 -16.72 6.62 -35.78
N TRP A 987 -16.76 5.55 -36.56
CA TRP A 987 -15.67 5.08 -37.42
C TRP A 987 -16.22 4.85 -38.81
N ILE A 988 -15.77 5.63 -39.79
CA ILE A 988 -16.37 5.61 -41.12
C ILE A 988 -15.32 5.50 -42.21
N LEU A 989 -15.71 4.86 -43.31
CA LEU A 989 -15.05 4.92 -44.59
C LEU A 989 -15.92 5.77 -45.53
N LEU A 990 -15.42 6.96 -45.88
CA LEU A 990 -16.00 7.79 -46.94
C LEU A 990 -15.68 7.17 -48.28
N CYS A 991 -16.72 6.84 -49.03
CA CYS A 991 -16.65 6.21 -50.34
C CYS A 991 -17.12 7.21 -51.40
N LYS A 992 -16.24 7.54 -52.35
CA LYS A 992 -16.50 8.37 -53.53
C LYS A 992 -16.01 7.64 -54.77
N ASP A 993 -16.61 7.90 -55.93
CA ASP A 993 -16.37 7.15 -57.18
C ASP A 993 -14.89 6.86 -57.50
N ASN A 994 -13.95 7.73 -57.10
CA ASN A 994 -12.51 7.58 -57.33
C ASN A 994 -11.62 7.63 -56.06
N HIS A 995 -12.20 7.59 -54.86
CA HIS A 995 -11.43 7.87 -53.65
C HIS A 995 -12.10 7.31 -52.39
N TYR A 996 -11.28 6.68 -51.53
CA TYR A 996 -11.67 6.28 -50.19
C TYR A 996 -10.90 7.10 -49.16
N SER A 997 -11.59 7.55 -48.11
CA SER A 997 -10.92 8.08 -46.92
C SER A 997 -11.54 7.54 -45.66
N ALA A 998 -10.70 7.09 -44.74
CA ALA A 998 -11.12 6.64 -43.43
C ALA A 998 -11.13 7.84 -42.46
N TRP A 999 -12.20 7.98 -41.69
CA TRP A 999 -12.37 9.08 -40.74
C TRP A 999 -12.75 8.57 -39.36
N HIS A 1000 -12.03 9.06 -38.35
CA HIS A 1000 -12.35 8.87 -36.94
C HIS A 1000 -11.73 10.00 -36.11
N ASN A 1001 -12.49 10.59 -35.18
CA ASN A 1001 -12.03 11.64 -34.27
C ASN A 1001 -11.26 12.78 -34.98
N TYR A 1002 -11.85 13.36 -36.03
CA TYR A 1002 -11.26 14.42 -36.87
C TYR A 1002 -10.01 14.02 -37.66
N LYS A 1003 -9.55 12.77 -37.57
CA LYS A 1003 -8.41 12.28 -38.33
C LYS A 1003 -8.90 11.66 -39.63
N MET A 1004 -8.41 12.19 -40.73
CA MET A 1004 -8.62 11.65 -42.08
C MET A 1004 -7.39 10.87 -42.50
N THR A 1005 -7.59 9.64 -42.95
CA THR A 1005 -6.55 8.84 -43.62
C THR A 1005 -6.97 8.60 -45.05
N GLU A 1006 -6.20 9.10 -46.00
CA GLU A 1006 -6.39 8.85 -47.43
C GLU A 1006 -6.04 7.39 -47.74
N VAL A 1007 -6.94 6.68 -48.42
CA VAL A 1007 -6.72 5.28 -48.84
C VAL A 1007 -6.35 5.27 -50.32
N ARG A 1008 -5.06 5.04 -50.62
CA ARG A 1008 -4.54 5.04 -51.99
C ARG A 1008 -4.74 3.68 -52.65
N LEU A 1009 -5.42 3.66 -53.79
CA LEU A 1009 -5.61 2.46 -54.62
C LEU A 1009 -4.77 2.53 -55.90
N SER A 1010 -4.17 1.40 -56.28
CA SER A 1010 -3.30 1.29 -57.45
C SER A 1010 -4.05 1.10 -58.77
N ARG A 1011 -5.37 0.81 -58.76
CA ARG A 1011 -6.16 0.51 -59.97
C ARG A 1011 -7.64 0.88 -59.81
N ARG A 1012 -8.26 1.27 -60.94
CA ARG A 1012 -9.69 1.65 -61.05
C ARG A 1012 -10.61 0.43 -61.21
N PRO A 1013 -11.65 0.24 -60.38
CA PRO A 1013 -12.75 -0.67 -60.67
C PRO A 1013 -13.84 0.02 -61.54
N ALA A 1014 -14.40 -0.69 -62.52
CA ALA A 1014 -15.55 -0.22 -63.31
C ALA A 1014 -16.82 -0.97 -62.87
N GLY A 1015 -17.82 -0.28 -62.31
CA GLY A 1015 -19.09 -0.86 -61.87
C GLY A 1015 -19.62 -0.32 -60.53
N PHE A 1016 -20.70 -0.93 -60.01
CA PHE A 1016 -21.14 -0.67 -58.63
C PHE A 1016 -20.07 -1.14 -57.65
N GLN A 1017 -19.68 -0.26 -56.73
CA GLN A 1017 -18.62 -0.56 -55.77
C GLN A 1017 -19.22 -1.28 -54.55
N LYS A 1018 -18.55 -2.32 -54.08
CA LYS A 1018 -18.92 -3.07 -52.88
C LYS A 1018 -17.81 -2.98 -51.84
N VAL A 1019 -18.21 -2.66 -50.61
CA VAL A 1019 -17.31 -2.63 -49.45
C VAL A 1019 -17.73 -3.70 -48.46
N GLY A 1020 -16.79 -4.59 -48.14
CA GLY A 1020 -16.93 -5.55 -47.05
C GLY A 1020 -16.39 -4.96 -45.76
N VAL A 1021 -17.16 -5.08 -44.68
CA VAL A 1021 -16.80 -4.59 -43.35
C VAL A 1021 -16.67 -5.77 -42.41
N LEU A 1022 -15.53 -5.88 -41.73
CA LEU A 1022 -15.24 -6.90 -40.72
C LEU A 1022 -15.01 -6.22 -39.37
N LEU A 1023 -15.84 -6.56 -38.40
CA LEU A 1023 -15.71 -6.11 -37.02
C LEU A 1023 -15.27 -7.28 -36.15
N ASP A 1024 -14.10 -7.15 -35.50
CA ASP A 1024 -13.67 -7.98 -34.38
C ASP A 1024 -13.87 -7.15 -33.10
N TRP A 1025 -15.04 -7.30 -32.48
CA TRP A 1025 -15.42 -6.49 -31.33
C TRP A 1025 -14.50 -6.75 -30.12
N PRO A 1026 -14.16 -8.01 -29.75
CA PRO A 1026 -13.22 -8.29 -28.67
C PRO A 1026 -11.79 -7.80 -28.91
N ALA A 1027 -11.28 -7.92 -30.15
CA ALA A 1027 -9.94 -7.46 -30.48
C ALA A 1027 -9.85 -5.94 -30.70
N GLY A 1028 -11.00 -5.25 -30.77
CA GLY A 1028 -11.06 -3.81 -31.01
C GLY A 1028 -10.66 -3.43 -32.44
N ILE A 1029 -10.97 -4.28 -33.43
CA ILE A 1029 -10.55 -4.09 -34.83
C ILE A 1029 -11.79 -3.89 -35.71
N LEU A 1030 -11.81 -2.82 -36.51
CA LEU A 1030 -12.79 -2.62 -37.57
C LEU A 1030 -12.07 -2.45 -38.90
N SER A 1031 -12.26 -3.39 -39.82
CA SER A 1031 -11.55 -3.44 -41.09
C SER A 1031 -12.49 -3.32 -42.29
N PHE A 1032 -12.08 -2.54 -43.28
CA PHE A 1032 -12.79 -2.32 -44.53
C PHE A 1032 -12.03 -2.92 -45.70
N PHE A 1033 -12.77 -3.48 -46.66
CA PHE A 1033 -12.21 -4.14 -47.82
C PHE A 1033 -13.03 -3.78 -49.06
N ASP A 1034 -12.37 -3.57 -50.19
CA ASP A 1034 -13.02 -3.59 -51.50
C ASP A 1034 -13.25 -5.05 -51.88
N VAL A 1035 -14.52 -5.37 -52.13
CA VAL A 1035 -15.01 -6.70 -52.52
C VAL A 1035 -15.78 -6.64 -53.84
N SER A 1036 -15.49 -5.61 -54.65
CA SER A 1036 -16.09 -5.44 -55.97
C SER A 1036 -15.55 -6.44 -57.01
N SER A 1037 -14.42 -7.10 -56.72
CA SER A 1037 -13.81 -8.14 -57.53
C SER A 1037 -13.65 -9.44 -56.72
N ASP A 1038 -13.38 -10.57 -57.40
CA ASP A 1038 -13.13 -11.86 -56.74
C ASP A 1038 -11.91 -11.83 -55.78
N THR A 1039 -11.04 -10.84 -55.94
CA THR A 1039 -9.95 -10.53 -55.01
C THR A 1039 -10.37 -9.48 -53.99
N ARG A 1040 -10.33 -9.85 -52.71
CA ARG A 1040 -10.56 -8.94 -51.58
C ARG A 1040 -9.34 -8.04 -51.36
N ILE A 1041 -9.51 -6.73 -51.50
CA ILE A 1041 -8.45 -5.74 -51.29
C ILE A 1041 -8.70 -5.04 -49.96
N HIS A 1042 -7.73 -5.03 -49.06
CA HIS A 1042 -7.84 -4.28 -47.80
C HIS A 1042 -7.78 -2.77 -48.06
N LEU A 1043 -8.71 -2.02 -47.47
CA LEU A 1043 -8.81 -0.57 -47.60
C LEU A 1043 -8.25 0.13 -46.35
N HIS A 1044 -8.75 -0.22 -45.17
CA HIS A 1044 -8.35 0.42 -43.91
C HIS A 1044 -8.74 -0.43 -42.70
N SER A 1045 -8.02 -0.29 -41.59
CA SER A 1045 -8.39 -0.87 -40.29
C SER A 1045 -8.27 0.17 -39.19
N PHE A 1046 -9.33 0.32 -38.40
CA PHE A 1046 -9.28 1.02 -37.12
C PHE A 1046 -8.94 0.05 -36.00
N PHE A 1047 -8.12 0.52 -35.07
CA PHE A 1047 -7.72 -0.21 -33.86
C PHE A 1047 -8.13 0.62 -32.64
N CYS A 1048 -9.17 0.20 -31.93
CA CYS A 1048 -9.75 0.93 -30.83
C CYS A 1048 -10.55 0.00 -29.90
N ARG A 1049 -10.50 0.27 -28.59
CA ARG A 1049 -11.30 -0.48 -27.63
C ARG A 1049 -12.76 -0.01 -27.70
N PHE A 1050 -13.65 -0.88 -28.15
CA PHE A 1050 -15.09 -0.61 -28.14
C PHE A 1050 -15.63 -0.75 -26.70
N THR A 1051 -16.45 0.21 -26.28
CA THR A 1051 -16.96 0.31 -24.90
C THR A 1051 -18.47 0.12 -24.82
N GLU A 1052 -19.15 0.21 -25.95
CA GLU A 1052 -20.61 0.13 -26.08
C GLU A 1052 -20.96 -0.71 -27.34
N PRO A 1053 -22.22 -1.19 -27.47
CA PRO A 1053 -22.71 -1.79 -28.71
C PRO A 1053 -22.47 -0.89 -29.93
N LEU A 1054 -21.90 -1.45 -31.00
CA LEU A 1054 -21.66 -0.74 -32.26
C LEU A 1054 -22.79 -0.98 -33.25
N TYR A 1055 -23.35 0.09 -33.79
CA TYR A 1055 -24.42 0.01 -34.78
C TYR A 1055 -23.84 0.31 -36.17
N PRO A 1056 -23.91 -0.64 -37.13
CA PRO A 1056 -23.62 -0.36 -38.52
C PRO A 1056 -24.51 0.77 -39.04
N ALA A 1057 -23.92 1.70 -39.79
CA ALA A 1057 -24.58 2.92 -40.19
C ALA A 1057 -24.12 3.39 -41.57
N LEU A 1058 -25.04 4.07 -42.26
CA LEU A 1058 -24.86 4.62 -43.60
C LEU A 1058 -25.15 6.12 -43.55
N TRP A 1059 -24.21 6.90 -44.09
CA TRP A 1059 -24.32 8.37 -44.13
C TRP A 1059 -24.24 8.89 -45.56
N PHE A 1060 -25.00 9.95 -45.81
CA PHE A 1060 -25.08 10.65 -47.08
C PHE A 1060 -24.65 12.09 -46.87
N TRP A 1061 -23.88 12.63 -47.83
CA TRP A 1061 -23.44 14.02 -47.78
C TRP A 1061 -24.45 14.90 -48.50
N PHE A 1062 -24.92 15.95 -47.82
CA PHE A 1062 -25.82 16.94 -48.41
C PHE A 1062 -25.12 17.67 -49.55
N THR A 1063 -25.34 17.17 -50.77
CA THR A 1063 -24.80 17.71 -52.01
C THR A 1063 -25.94 17.88 -53.01
N LEU A 1064 -25.75 18.75 -54.00
CA LEU A 1064 -26.72 18.95 -55.09
C LEU A 1064 -27.04 17.64 -55.83
N GLU A 1065 -26.21 16.60 -55.70
CA GLU A 1065 -26.34 15.29 -56.35
C GLU A 1065 -26.69 14.14 -55.40
N MET A 1066 -27.06 14.41 -54.15
CA MET A 1066 -27.40 13.37 -53.17
C MET A 1066 -28.48 12.39 -53.66
N TYR A 1067 -29.39 12.84 -54.53
CA TYR A 1067 -30.41 12.01 -55.16
C TYR A 1067 -29.88 10.93 -56.11
N LYS A 1068 -28.58 10.99 -56.47
CA LYS A 1068 -27.87 9.98 -57.25
C LYS A 1068 -27.14 8.96 -56.35
N CYS A 1069 -27.13 9.17 -55.04
CA CYS A 1069 -26.42 8.33 -54.07
C CYS A 1069 -27.35 7.24 -53.54
N SER A 1070 -26.84 6.01 -53.47
CA SER A 1070 -27.57 4.87 -52.92
C SER A 1070 -26.63 3.92 -52.20
N ALA A 1071 -27.12 3.25 -51.16
CA ALA A 1071 -26.40 2.17 -50.48
C ALA A 1071 -27.35 1.02 -50.15
N ALA A 1072 -26.88 -0.21 -50.27
CA ALA A 1072 -27.67 -1.41 -50.01
C ALA A 1072 -26.83 -2.46 -49.28
N LEU A 1073 -27.36 -3.01 -48.20
CA LEU A 1073 -26.84 -4.18 -47.50
C LEU A 1073 -27.01 -5.39 -48.44
N CYS A 1074 -25.91 -6.13 -48.66
CA CYS A 1074 -25.92 -7.29 -49.53
C CYS A 1074 -26.38 -8.54 -48.77
N ASP A 1075 -27.14 -9.39 -49.47
CA ASP A 1075 -27.47 -10.72 -48.96
C ASP A 1075 -26.29 -11.67 -49.14
N LEU A 1076 -25.76 -12.11 -48.01
CA LEU A 1076 -24.65 -13.04 -47.89
C LEU A 1076 -25.21 -14.44 -47.53
N GLN A 1077 -26.15 -14.96 -48.32
CA GLN A 1077 -26.52 -16.38 -48.20
C GLN A 1077 -25.49 -17.23 -48.97
N GLU A 1078 -25.19 -18.39 -48.39
CA GLU A 1078 -23.99 -19.27 -48.55
C GLU A 1078 -23.22 -19.22 -49.88
#